data_AF-A0A935X1L3-F1
#
_entry.id   AF-A0A935X1L3-F1
#
_cell.length_a   1.000
_cell.length_b   1.000
_cell.length_c   1.000
_cell.angle_alpha   90.00
_cell.angle_beta   90.00
_cell.angle_gamma   90.00
#
_symmetry.space_group_name_H-M   'P 1'
#
loop_
_entity.id
_entity.type
_entity.pdbx_description
1 polymer ?
#
loop_
_entity_poly.entity_id
_entity_poly.type
_entity_poly.pdbx_seq_one_letter_code
_entity_poly.pdbx_strand_id
1 'polypeptide(L)'
;MADFDGDGHADLLWRRASTGALVLQRAIERKITSRQELYREPEFDWQLAGVGDLNGDGRADIVWRNRLTGRVWLQLLADRGRGFSYEGVIYQEPDLAWNIAGLGDFDGDSFCDLLWWNASNGKTWIQRMNGPTILEQGPILREDGSSFDEPNTHWRIVATADLNGDARADVLWRNDETGQVWLQHLEGRSILAAGLVYEEPDTNWTIVGAGDLTNEGRHQIAWENVRRSPPHRWVQDIEDFTVVNGRSLALGAGERVLAMRDRTTVLGSASDVVLERWVSGAPIGLSVPSLDRTVRVGVASVDITPVRWPVIVSGGIDPQIHGGLFSASHPLTARALVMEEAGPGVSEGQAIAMVAVDSLILPATLLDDVKGTVSSMTGLSVDRILISATHTHSAPAAMPALGTPADATYSDALRGWLVDVLVAAANDLRTGEIGWSIEEDFEHTHNRRWIQYPNLLTPDPFSAMTVKANMHPAIFEAQVGPSGPVNPDLSVLAVREASTQRALGLFANYSMHYHSEATRLEGAAPDQDLYGVGPDYFGRFSAFVSAALSDEQAPGFVASMSQGTSGDLHLYDYAKPEPRGTPGLDQYAAEMTARAVDGYRNLAWRSWVSLDAAFATLPLARRVPDAARVMWAKSCDQSGAGCAPSLSGNYCESLNPDWCLYPSTRYRPGPGSASTYAKLQLELVADPAANVRLQAMRVGELGVAAIGAEVFALSGLRIKGESPLPDTFTIEHANGADGYIPPPEQHALGGYTTFAAPTAGLEVGAEPAIVTRVGALLAEVAGAPGHAMPTPENGYAAVVAAHAPLAHWPLAEATGTSALDVSGRHMDGTFEDPGADFRHSGYALYLPGPMGRVPGVDGSMVDSRGESRAVHFAGGRMSAIVEELPADGYSVAFWFWSGLLANDRRPVTGYLFSRGDGGAPGVPGDHVGIAGSYGGGADAGRLFVYNGDAAGQTFVASSAVIQPWRWYHLVFVRQGSEVRLFLNGAAIGAGSLPLSDGSSHSVFFGARSDRFSGFSGRMSEAAVFGALLAEGEACALYRAAFRSPDGVACGG
;
A
#
# COMPACT_ATOMS: atom_id res chain seq x y z
N MET A 1 -28.73 -1.22 19.34
CA MET A 1 -28.51 -0.09 20.26
C MET A 1 -29.89 0.28 20.79
N ALA A 2 -30.06 0.38 22.10
CA ALA A 2 -31.33 0.70 22.75
C ALA A 2 -31.06 1.06 24.21
N ASP A 3 -32.00 1.68 24.91
CA ASP A 3 -31.85 1.99 26.34
C ASP A 3 -32.09 0.73 27.19
N PHE A 4 -31.03 0.01 27.58
CA PHE A 4 -31.16 -1.24 28.35
C PHE A 4 -31.31 -1.01 29.86
N ASP A 5 -31.14 0.23 30.33
CA ASP A 5 -31.01 0.53 31.75
C ASP A 5 -32.03 1.56 32.27
N GLY A 6 -32.77 2.19 31.36
CA GLY A 6 -33.93 3.04 31.56
C GLY A 6 -33.56 4.47 31.92
N ASP A 7 -32.35 4.92 31.58
CA ASP A 7 -31.84 6.25 31.89
C ASP A 7 -32.17 7.30 30.82
N GLY A 8 -32.87 6.90 29.76
CA GLY A 8 -33.20 7.74 28.61
C GLY A 8 -32.05 7.89 27.61
N HIS A 9 -30.96 7.15 27.77
CA HIS A 9 -29.83 7.13 26.85
C HIS A 9 -29.67 5.76 26.18
N ALA A 10 -29.25 5.78 24.92
CA ALA A 10 -29.07 4.56 24.16
C ALA A 10 -27.76 3.85 24.54
N ASP A 11 -27.87 2.58 24.91
CA ASP A 11 -26.77 1.69 25.28
C ASP A 11 -26.37 0.76 24.11
N LEU A 12 -25.18 0.14 24.23
CA LEU A 12 -24.59 -0.73 23.21
C LEU A 12 -24.59 -2.19 23.65
N LEU A 13 -25.21 -3.05 22.84
CA LEU A 13 -25.18 -4.49 23.01
C LEU A 13 -24.27 -5.13 21.94
N TRP A 14 -23.27 -5.87 22.38
CA TRP A 14 -22.28 -6.51 21.53
C TRP A 14 -22.38 -8.02 21.61
N ARG A 15 -22.35 -8.73 20.47
CA ARG A 15 -22.16 -10.19 20.44
C ARG A 15 -20.79 -10.52 19.89
N ARG A 16 -19.96 -11.22 20.67
CA ARG A 16 -18.65 -11.70 20.22
C ARG A 16 -18.83 -12.96 19.38
N ALA A 17 -18.70 -12.81 18.06
CA ALA A 17 -18.94 -13.87 17.08
C ALA A 17 -18.18 -15.18 17.37
N SER A 18 -16.96 -15.11 17.90
CA SER A 18 -16.12 -16.29 18.20
C SER A 18 -16.50 -17.05 19.47
N THR A 19 -17.32 -16.46 20.36
CA THR A 19 -17.58 -17.05 21.69
C THR A 19 -19.04 -17.04 22.10
N GLY A 20 -19.92 -16.38 21.35
CA GLY A 20 -21.32 -16.17 21.72
C GLY A 20 -21.50 -15.21 22.92
N ALA A 21 -20.43 -14.59 23.43
CA ALA A 21 -20.52 -13.69 24.58
C ALA A 21 -21.26 -12.40 24.22
N LEU A 22 -22.30 -12.09 24.98
CA LEU A 22 -23.11 -10.89 24.86
C LEU A 22 -22.64 -9.87 25.90
N VAL A 23 -22.19 -8.71 25.44
CA VAL A 23 -21.62 -7.66 26.27
C VAL A 23 -22.45 -6.39 26.13
N LEU A 24 -23.07 -5.96 27.23
CA LEU A 24 -23.71 -4.66 27.34
C LEU A 24 -22.67 -3.61 27.75
N GLN A 25 -22.63 -2.50 27.03
CA GLN A 25 -21.87 -1.31 27.36
C GLN A 25 -22.85 -0.16 27.53
N ARG A 26 -22.84 0.42 28.72
CA ARG A 26 -23.72 1.56 29.01
C ARG A 26 -23.10 2.85 28.56
N ALA A 27 -23.90 3.74 28.01
CA ALA A 27 -23.40 4.97 27.43
C ALA A 27 -24.23 6.18 27.87
N ILE A 28 -23.54 7.14 28.49
CA ILE A 28 -24.12 8.43 28.87
C ILE A 28 -23.27 9.50 28.17
N GLU A 29 -23.91 10.35 27.36
CA GLU A 29 -23.27 11.56 26.81
C GLU A 29 -21.97 11.28 26.00
N ARG A 30 -22.01 10.27 25.12
CA ARG A 30 -20.88 9.76 24.32
C ARG A 30 -19.74 9.10 25.11
N LYS A 31 -19.93 8.80 26.39
CA LYS A 31 -18.96 8.08 27.21
C LYS A 31 -19.52 6.72 27.60
N ILE A 32 -18.71 5.68 27.40
CA ILE A 32 -19.00 4.37 27.96
C ILE A 32 -18.80 4.45 29.48
N THR A 33 -19.88 4.31 30.24
CA THR A 33 -19.89 4.41 31.70
C THR A 33 -19.67 3.07 32.37
N SER A 34 -20.04 1.97 31.71
CA SER A 34 -19.79 0.61 32.20
C SER A 34 -19.77 -0.42 31.07
N ARG A 35 -19.16 -1.57 31.34
CA ARG A 35 -19.12 -2.74 30.43
C ARG A 35 -19.41 -4.00 31.25
N GLN A 36 -20.34 -4.82 30.78
CA GLN A 36 -20.79 -6.02 31.45
C GLN A 36 -21.06 -7.15 30.44
N GLU A 37 -20.47 -8.33 30.64
CA GLU A 37 -20.91 -9.55 29.94
C GLU A 37 -22.23 -10.00 30.58
N LEU A 38 -23.33 -10.00 29.81
CA LEU A 38 -24.66 -10.37 30.27
C LEU A 38 -24.85 -11.89 30.26
N TYR A 39 -24.38 -12.52 29.19
CA TYR A 39 -24.71 -13.89 28.85
C TYR A 39 -23.68 -14.44 27.86
N ARG A 40 -23.54 -15.77 27.80
CA ARG A 40 -22.75 -16.46 26.76
C ARG A 40 -23.62 -17.50 26.11
N GLU A 41 -23.88 -17.29 24.83
CA GLU A 41 -24.69 -18.19 24.01
C GLU A 41 -23.87 -19.45 23.65
N PRO A 42 -24.33 -20.65 24.04
CA PRO A 42 -23.60 -21.89 23.79
C PRO A 42 -23.82 -22.46 22.37
N GLU A 43 -24.80 -21.95 21.62
CA GLU A 43 -25.25 -22.49 20.34
C GLU A 43 -25.31 -21.40 19.26
N PHE A 44 -24.38 -21.40 18.30
CA PHE A 44 -24.25 -20.34 17.28
C PHE A 44 -25.42 -20.22 16.27
N ASP A 45 -26.40 -21.11 16.35
CA ASP A 45 -27.59 -21.13 15.48
C ASP A 45 -28.67 -20.10 15.88
N TRP A 46 -28.53 -19.49 17.05
CA TRP A 46 -29.35 -18.35 17.46
C TRP A 46 -28.77 -17.04 16.95
N GLN A 47 -29.67 -16.15 16.58
CA GLN A 47 -29.33 -14.83 16.08
C GLN A 47 -30.11 -13.76 16.80
N LEU A 48 -29.43 -12.66 17.08
CA LEU A 48 -30.08 -11.47 17.60
C LEU A 48 -31.04 -10.95 16.53
N ALA A 49 -32.34 -11.11 16.78
CA ALA A 49 -33.40 -10.67 15.88
C ALA A 49 -33.69 -9.18 16.07
N GLY A 50 -33.54 -8.67 17.29
CA GLY A 50 -33.67 -7.25 17.59
C GLY A 50 -33.73 -6.99 19.09
N VAL A 51 -33.84 -5.71 19.43
CA VAL A 51 -33.94 -5.21 20.81
C VAL A 51 -35.01 -4.12 20.87
N GLY A 52 -35.76 -4.06 21.96
CA GLY A 52 -36.88 -3.13 22.16
C GLY A 52 -37.58 -3.40 23.49
N ASP A 53 -38.35 -2.46 24.03
CA ASP A 53 -39.06 -2.64 25.30
C ASP A 53 -40.31 -3.52 25.09
N LEU A 54 -40.16 -4.84 25.28
CA LEU A 54 -41.24 -5.80 25.01
C LEU A 54 -42.25 -5.86 26.17
N ASN A 55 -41.94 -5.27 27.33
CA ASN A 55 -42.72 -5.41 28.56
C ASN A 55 -43.21 -4.07 29.16
N GLY A 56 -42.93 -2.95 28.50
CA GLY A 56 -43.36 -1.60 28.86
C GLY A 56 -42.71 -1.04 30.12
N ASP A 57 -41.55 -1.57 30.54
CA ASP A 57 -40.89 -1.17 31.79
C ASP A 57 -39.89 -0.01 31.62
N GLY A 58 -39.82 0.55 30.41
CA GLY A 58 -38.95 1.64 30.00
C GLY A 58 -37.54 1.17 29.62
N ARG A 59 -37.29 -0.14 29.48
CA ARG A 59 -35.98 -0.70 29.12
C ARG A 59 -36.10 -1.65 27.95
N ALA A 60 -35.06 -1.69 27.13
CA ALA A 60 -34.97 -2.61 26.02
C ALA A 60 -34.69 -4.04 26.48
N ASP A 61 -35.43 -4.96 25.90
CA ASP A 61 -35.32 -6.40 26.00
C ASP A 61 -34.67 -6.98 24.73
N ILE A 62 -34.42 -8.30 24.72
CA ILE A 62 -33.67 -8.96 23.64
C ILE A 62 -34.49 -10.11 23.05
N VAL A 63 -34.62 -10.11 21.73
CA VAL A 63 -35.28 -11.19 20.97
C VAL A 63 -34.24 -11.92 20.11
N TRP A 64 -34.25 -13.25 20.20
CA TRP A 64 -33.41 -14.14 19.43
C TRP A 64 -34.23 -15.03 18.51
N ARG A 65 -33.68 -15.39 17.35
CA ARG A 65 -34.28 -16.29 16.37
C ARG A 65 -33.32 -17.42 16.03
N ASN A 66 -33.74 -18.67 16.24
CA ASN A 66 -32.97 -19.85 15.85
C ASN A 66 -33.26 -20.26 14.41
N ARG A 67 -32.34 -19.96 13.49
CA ARG A 67 -32.60 -20.13 12.04
C ARG A 67 -32.90 -21.56 11.61
N LEU A 68 -32.43 -22.57 12.34
CA LEU A 68 -32.62 -23.97 11.99
C LEU A 68 -33.96 -24.54 12.47
N THR A 69 -34.47 -24.05 13.60
CA THR A 69 -35.63 -24.68 14.27
C THR A 69 -36.91 -23.86 14.17
N GLY A 70 -36.84 -22.58 13.80
CA GLY A 70 -38.03 -21.72 13.82
C GLY A 70 -38.23 -20.97 15.14
N ARG A 71 -37.50 -21.35 16.19
CA ARG A 71 -37.77 -20.85 17.56
C ARG A 71 -37.39 -19.39 17.74
N VAL A 72 -38.19 -18.70 18.55
CA VAL A 72 -37.99 -17.33 19.01
C VAL A 72 -37.82 -17.35 20.51
N TRP A 73 -36.69 -16.83 20.99
CA TRP A 73 -36.35 -16.78 22.40
C TRP A 73 -36.31 -15.33 22.85
N LEU A 74 -37.15 -15.00 23.83
CA LEU A 74 -37.21 -13.69 24.47
C LEU A 74 -36.41 -13.68 25.77
N GLN A 75 -35.66 -12.61 25.99
CA GLN A 75 -34.99 -12.29 27.24
C GLN A 75 -35.44 -10.90 27.71
N LEU A 76 -36.23 -10.86 28.77
CA LEU A 76 -36.65 -9.62 29.41
C LEU A 76 -35.59 -9.18 30.42
N LEU A 77 -35.08 -7.97 30.35
CA LEU A 77 -34.00 -7.49 31.21
C LEU A 77 -34.55 -7.06 32.58
N ALA A 78 -33.79 -7.33 33.64
CA ALA A 78 -34.09 -6.91 35.01
C ALA A 78 -33.09 -5.86 35.52
N ASP A 79 -33.40 -5.20 36.64
CA ASP A 79 -32.47 -4.41 37.47
C ASP A 79 -31.47 -3.52 36.68
N ARG A 80 -32.00 -2.65 35.80
CA ARG A 80 -31.21 -1.79 34.91
C ARG A 80 -30.24 -2.60 34.03
N GLY A 81 -30.74 -3.65 33.37
CA GLY A 81 -29.95 -4.54 32.52
C GLY A 81 -29.03 -5.51 33.25
N ARG A 82 -29.30 -5.82 34.53
CA ARG A 82 -28.59 -6.86 35.31
C ARG A 82 -29.44 -8.11 35.45
N GLY A 83 -29.12 -9.12 34.64
CA GLY A 83 -29.85 -10.39 34.62
C GLY A 83 -31.19 -10.28 33.90
N PHE A 84 -31.95 -11.37 33.90
CA PHE A 84 -33.21 -11.50 33.18
C PHE A 84 -34.37 -11.72 34.14
N SER A 85 -35.46 -10.99 33.97
CA SER A 85 -36.73 -11.21 34.68
C SER A 85 -37.52 -12.37 34.05
N TYR A 86 -37.27 -12.63 32.77
CA TYR A 86 -37.76 -13.78 32.02
C TYR A 86 -36.75 -14.18 30.95
N GLU A 87 -36.57 -15.48 30.74
CA GLU A 87 -35.92 -16.02 29.56
C GLU A 87 -36.65 -17.29 29.09
N GLY A 88 -36.97 -17.36 27.79
CA GLY A 88 -37.58 -18.57 27.26
C GLY A 88 -37.99 -18.48 25.79
N VAL A 89 -38.22 -19.65 25.19
CA VAL A 89 -38.83 -19.75 23.86
C VAL A 89 -40.30 -19.35 23.96
N ILE A 90 -40.67 -18.30 23.24
CA ILE A 90 -42.04 -17.72 23.24
C ILE A 90 -42.85 -18.11 21.99
N TYR A 91 -42.16 -18.44 20.89
CA TYR A 91 -42.79 -18.78 19.62
C TYR A 91 -41.90 -19.75 18.83
N GLN A 92 -42.50 -20.49 17.90
CA GLN A 92 -41.77 -21.26 16.90
C GLN A 92 -42.48 -21.14 15.56
N GLU A 93 -41.83 -20.49 14.61
CA GLU A 93 -42.32 -20.35 13.24
C GLU A 93 -41.87 -21.55 12.41
N PRO A 94 -42.79 -22.46 12.01
CA PRO A 94 -42.43 -23.65 11.24
C PRO A 94 -41.89 -23.33 9.84
N ASP A 95 -42.30 -22.22 9.22
CA ASP A 95 -41.75 -21.81 7.92
C ASP A 95 -40.50 -20.92 8.12
N LEU A 96 -39.32 -21.52 7.90
CA LEU A 96 -38.02 -20.87 8.10
C LEU A 96 -37.76 -19.71 7.14
N ALA A 97 -38.60 -19.49 6.12
CA ALA A 97 -38.51 -18.31 5.27
C ALA A 97 -38.94 -17.01 5.99
N TRP A 98 -39.68 -17.13 7.10
CA TRP A 98 -40.04 -16.00 7.96
C TRP A 98 -38.89 -15.59 8.88
N ASN A 99 -38.52 -14.32 8.77
CA ASN A 99 -37.53 -13.65 9.58
C ASN A 99 -38.19 -12.52 10.36
N ILE A 100 -37.66 -12.21 11.54
CA ILE A 100 -38.02 -10.99 12.26
C ILE A 100 -37.21 -9.85 11.63
N ALA A 101 -37.90 -8.90 11.02
CA ALA A 101 -37.32 -7.78 10.28
C ALA A 101 -37.11 -6.53 11.14
N GLY A 102 -37.86 -6.40 12.24
CA GLY A 102 -37.74 -5.27 13.16
C GLY A 102 -38.61 -5.43 14.40
N LEU A 103 -38.37 -4.57 15.37
CA LEU A 103 -39.19 -4.42 16.57
C LEU A 103 -39.66 -2.97 16.67
N GLY A 104 -40.86 -2.76 17.19
CA GLY A 104 -41.40 -1.43 17.43
C GLY A 104 -42.81 -1.49 17.98
N ASP A 105 -43.22 -0.46 18.73
CA ASP A 105 -44.60 -0.34 19.22
C ASP A 105 -45.51 0.09 18.07
N PHE A 106 -46.14 -0.85 17.37
CA PHE A 106 -46.92 -0.53 16.16
C PHE A 106 -48.33 -0.03 16.48
N ASP A 107 -48.83 -0.19 17.70
CA ASP A 107 -50.21 0.15 18.09
C ASP A 107 -50.32 1.24 19.17
N GLY A 108 -49.20 1.69 19.72
CA GLY A 108 -49.10 2.77 20.70
C GLY A 108 -49.42 2.32 22.12
N ASP A 109 -49.38 1.02 22.41
CA ASP A 109 -49.67 0.49 23.75
C ASP A 109 -48.46 0.52 24.70
N SER A 110 -47.33 1.06 24.23
CA SER A 110 -46.03 1.16 24.91
C SER A 110 -45.26 -0.15 25.02
N PHE A 111 -45.71 -1.22 24.38
CA PHE A 111 -44.98 -2.49 24.26
C PHE A 111 -44.46 -2.62 22.82
N CYS A 112 -43.18 -2.95 22.65
CA CYS A 112 -42.64 -3.29 21.34
C CYS A 112 -43.28 -4.59 20.84
N ASP A 113 -43.57 -4.62 19.55
CA ASP A 113 -44.06 -5.78 18.83
C ASP A 113 -43.00 -6.33 17.87
N LEU A 114 -43.26 -7.51 17.28
CA LEU A 114 -42.38 -8.10 16.27
C LEU A 114 -42.94 -7.90 14.86
N LEU A 115 -42.14 -7.30 13.99
CA LEU A 115 -42.38 -7.28 12.55
C LEU A 115 -41.70 -8.46 11.89
N TRP A 116 -42.48 -9.31 11.24
CA TRP A 116 -42.04 -10.47 10.51
C TRP A 116 -42.11 -10.26 9.00
N TRP A 117 -41.14 -10.80 8.28
CA TRP A 117 -41.06 -10.78 6.83
C TRP A 117 -40.66 -12.13 6.27
N ASN A 118 -41.40 -12.61 5.28
CA ASN A 118 -41.11 -13.84 4.57
C ASN A 118 -40.25 -13.54 3.34
N ALA A 119 -38.98 -13.92 3.41
CA ALA A 119 -38.00 -13.63 2.36
C ALA A 119 -38.26 -14.40 1.05
N SER A 120 -39.13 -15.42 1.05
CA SER A 120 -39.43 -16.23 -0.13
C SER A 120 -40.61 -15.72 -0.95
N ASN A 121 -41.54 -14.99 -0.33
CA ASN A 121 -42.80 -14.58 -0.96
C ASN A 121 -43.23 -13.15 -0.62
N GLY A 122 -42.45 -12.41 0.17
CA GLY A 122 -42.69 -10.99 0.42
C GLY A 122 -43.78 -10.67 1.43
N LYS A 123 -44.37 -11.68 2.08
CA LYS A 123 -45.43 -11.47 3.07
C LYS A 123 -44.87 -10.83 4.34
N THR A 124 -45.69 -10.01 4.98
CA THR A 124 -45.35 -9.32 6.23
C THR A 124 -46.38 -9.59 7.30
N TRP A 125 -45.95 -9.88 8.52
CA TRP A 125 -46.83 -10.04 9.69
C TRP A 125 -46.39 -9.10 10.81
N ILE A 126 -47.36 -8.64 11.60
CA ILE A 126 -47.09 -8.05 12.91
C ILE A 126 -47.59 -9.02 13.96
N GLN A 127 -46.73 -9.30 14.93
CA GLN A 127 -47.01 -10.13 16.08
C GLN A 127 -46.96 -9.23 17.32
N ARG A 128 -48.15 -8.95 17.85
CA ARG A 128 -48.34 -8.06 18.99
C ARG A 128 -47.93 -8.73 20.28
N MET A 129 -47.16 -8.03 21.10
CA MET A 129 -46.53 -8.60 22.29
C MET A 129 -46.94 -7.88 23.57
N ASN A 130 -46.95 -8.62 24.67
CA ASN A 130 -46.93 -8.07 26.02
C ASN A 130 -46.05 -8.98 26.90
N GLY A 131 -44.77 -8.60 27.01
CA GLY A 131 -43.71 -9.42 27.55
C GLY A 131 -43.63 -10.76 26.79
N PRO A 132 -43.68 -11.92 27.47
CA PRO A 132 -43.62 -13.23 26.81
C PRO A 132 -44.95 -13.66 26.15
N THR A 133 -46.00 -12.83 26.22
CA THR A 133 -47.33 -13.17 25.71
C THR A 133 -47.52 -12.61 24.31
N ILE A 134 -47.91 -13.46 23.36
CA ILE A 134 -48.37 -13.04 22.03
C ILE A 134 -49.87 -12.72 22.15
N LEU A 135 -50.24 -11.46 21.93
CA LEU A 135 -51.63 -11.01 21.98
C LEU A 135 -52.39 -11.36 20.70
N GLU A 136 -51.75 -11.09 19.56
CA GLU A 136 -52.28 -11.30 18.22
C GLU A 136 -51.13 -11.47 17.23
N GLN A 137 -51.36 -12.21 16.15
CA GLN A 137 -50.44 -12.26 15.02
C GLN A 137 -51.21 -12.32 13.70
N GLY A 138 -50.75 -11.58 12.70
CA GLY A 138 -51.39 -11.60 11.39
C GLY A 138 -50.73 -10.65 10.41
N PRO A 139 -51.19 -10.66 9.13
CA PRO A 139 -50.62 -9.82 8.11
C PRO A 139 -50.83 -8.34 8.38
N ILE A 140 -49.87 -7.54 7.90
CA ILE A 140 -50.09 -6.12 7.67
C ILE A 140 -51.22 -6.01 6.65
N LEU A 141 -52.17 -5.11 6.89
CA LEU A 141 -53.38 -4.92 6.12
C LEU A 141 -53.32 -3.59 5.39
N ARG A 142 -53.76 -3.60 4.13
CA ARG A 142 -54.10 -2.38 3.40
C ARG A 142 -55.42 -1.79 3.93
N GLU A 143 -55.73 -0.56 3.54
CA GLU A 143 -56.96 0.15 3.91
C GLU A 143 -58.24 -0.65 3.59
N ASP A 144 -58.22 -1.48 2.54
CA ASP A 144 -59.34 -2.34 2.15
C ASP A 144 -59.45 -3.66 2.95
N GLY A 145 -58.56 -3.87 3.92
CA GLY A 145 -58.49 -5.08 4.75
C GLY A 145 -57.79 -6.28 4.09
N SER A 146 -57.21 -6.11 2.90
CA SER A 146 -56.41 -7.15 2.24
C SER A 146 -54.98 -7.23 2.80
N SER A 147 -54.35 -8.41 2.74
CA SER A 147 -52.95 -8.62 3.16
C SER A 147 -51.99 -7.81 2.30
N PHE A 148 -51.10 -7.05 2.94
CA PHE A 148 -49.96 -6.41 2.30
C PHE A 148 -48.84 -7.44 2.08
N ASP A 149 -48.67 -7.80 0.81
CA ASP A 149 -47.61 -8.68 0.32
C ASP A 149 -46.74 -7.86 -0.65
N GLU A 150 -45.41 -7.92 -0.51
CA GLU A 150 -44.43 -7.27 -1.39
C GLU A 150 -43.63 -8.31 -2.18
N PRO A 151 -44.14 -8.80 -3.33
CA PRO A 151 -43.53 -9.92 -4.05
C PRO A 151 -42.20 -9.55 -4.73
N ASN A 152 -41.84 -8.27 -4.84
CA ASN A 152 -40.55 -7.87 -5.38
C ASN A 152 -39.46 -8.01 -4.31
N THR A 153 -38.61 -9.03 -4.49
CA THR A 153 -37.51 -9.39 -3.59
C THR A 153 -36.38 -8.36 -3.51
N HIS A 154 -36.40 -7.31 -4.32
CA HIS A 154 -35.48 -6.18 -4.24
C HIS A 154 -35.88 -5.18 -3.15
N TRP A 155 -37.14 -5.20 -2.68
CA TRP A 155 -37.55 -4.43 -1.52
C TRP A 155 -37.14 -5.13 -0.22
N ARG A 156 -36.52 -4.36 0.67
CA ARG A 156 -36.05 -4.79 1.99
C ARG A 156 -36.57 -3.83 3.05
N ILE A 157 -37.03 -4.36 4.18
CA ILE A 157 -37.27 -3.56 5.37
C ILE A 157 -35.90 -3.22 5.96
N VAL A 158 -35.62 -1.93 6.14
CA VAL A 158 -34.30 -1.43 6.59
C VAL A 158 -34.35 -0.76 7.96
N ALA A 159 -35.52 -0.32 8.41
CA ALA A 159 -35.71 0.21 9.76
C ALA A 159 -37.17 0.15 10.20
N THR A 160 -37.37 0.12 11.51
CA THR A 160 -38.64 0.36 12.20
C THR A 160 -38.43 1.43 13.26
N ALA A 161 -39.19 2.53 13.23
CA ALA A 161 -39.09 3.66 14.15
C ALA A 161 -40.32 4.56 14.01
N ASP A 162 -40.67 5.34 15.03
CA ASP A 162 -41.62 6.45 14.88
C ASP A 162 -40.97 7.54 14.01
N LEU A 163 -41.48 7.73 12.79
CA LEU A 163 -40.97 8.66 11.78
C LEU A 163 -41.96 9.78 11.44
N ASN A 164 -43.11 9.84 12.11
CA ASN A 164 -44.11 10.90 12.00
C ASN A 164 -44.50 11.55 13.35
N GLY A 165 -43.95 11.07 14.45
CA GLY A 165 -44.16 11.59 15.80
C GLY A 165 -45.51 11.21 16.42
N ASP A 166 -46.17 10.16 15.93
CA ASP A 166 -47.47 9.72 16.42
C ASP A 166 -47.41 8.69 17.57
N ALA A 167 -46.19 8.44 18.07
CA ALA A 167 -45.85 7.48 19.10
C ALA A 167 -46.05 6.00 18.71
N ARG A 168 -46.23 5.71 17.41
CA ARG A 168 -46.23 4.35 16.85
C ARG A 168 -45.05 4.18 15.91
N ALA A 169 -44.54 2.96 15.84
CA ALA A 169 -43.48 2.61 14.92
C ALA A 169 -44.00 2.53 13.48
N ASP A 170 -43.21 3.09 12.57
CA ASP A 170 -43.39 3.01 11.13
C ASP A 170 -42.43 1.97 10.52
N VAL A 171 -42.65 1.61 9.25
CA VAL A 171 -41.76 0.70 8.51
C VAL A 171 -41.12 1.41 7.32
N LEU A 172 -39.79 1.42 7.31
CA LEU A 172 -38.99 1.96 6.23
C LEU A 172 -38.46 0.85 5.31
N TRP A 173 -38.73 0.98 4.02
CA TRP A 173 -38.35 0.03 2.97
C TRP A 173 -37.32 0.65 2.03
N ARG A 174 -36.40 -0.17 1.52
CA ARG A 174 -35.39 0.19 0.52
C ARG A 174 -35.45 -0.79 -0.66
N ASN A 175 -35.44 -0.27 -1.89
CA ASN A 175 -35.32 -1.09 -3.08
C ASN A 175 -33.87 -1.12 -3.60
N ASP A 176 -33.18 -2.24 -3.41
CA ASP A 176 -31.75 -2.35 -3.73
C ASP A 176 -31.44 -2.30 -5.24
N GLU A 177 -32.46 -2.42 -6.11
CA GLU A 177 -32.31 -2.28 -7.56
C GLU A 177 -32.52 -0.83 -8.03
N THR A 178 -33.56 -0.16 -7.52
CA THR A 178 -33.98 1.15 -8.06
C THR A 178 -33.45 2.35 -7.29
N GLY A 179 -32.98 2.18 -6.06
CA GLY A 179 -32.60 3.34 -5.25
C GLY A 179 -33.70 3.86 -4.32
N GLN A 180 -34.93 3.37 -4.46
CA GLN A 180 -36.09 3.94 -3.80
C GLN A 180 -36.19 3.62 -2.31
N VAL A 181 -36.69 4.59 -1.55
CA VAL A 181 -36.98 4.52 -0.11
C VAL A 181 -38.46 4.80 0.10
N TRP A 182 -39.15 3.87 0.74
CA TRP A 182 -40.60 3.92 0.93
C TRP A 182 -40.96 3.81 2.41
N LEU A 183 -41.84 4.68 2.89
CA LEU A 183 -42.27 4.73 4.29
C LEU A 183 -43.72 4.26 4.41
N GLN A 184 -44.03 3.51 5.45
CA GLN A 184 -45.36 3.03 5.78
C GLN A 184 -45.69 3.40 7.23
N HIS A 185 -46.75 4.19 7.42
CA HIS A 185 -47.33 4.49 8.72
C HIS A 185 -48.32 3.42 9.13
N LEU A 186 -48.25 2.97 10.38
CA LEU A 186 -49.04 1.87 10.90
C LEU A 186 -49.90 2.25 12.11
N GLU A 187 -51.01 1.53 12.27
CA GLU A 187 -51.75 1.41 13.52
C GLU A 187 -52.07 -0.08 13.75
N GLY A 188 -51.31 -0.69 14.65
CA GLY A 188 -51.21 -2.13 14.80
C GLY A 188 -50.86 -2.77 13.46
N ARG A 189 -51.80 -3.54 12.90
CA ARG A 189 -51.61 -4.23 11.62
C ARG A 189 -52.04 -3.40 10.40
N SER A 190 -52.62 -2.22 10.56
CA SER A 190 -53.23 -1.50 9.45
C SER A 190 -52.30 -0.41 8.90
N ILE A 191 -52.10 -0.37 7.58
CA ILE A 191 -51.42 0.74 6.91
C ILE A 191 -52.35 1.95 6.91
N LEU A 192 -51.95 3.01 7.60
CA LEU A 192 -52.66 4.29 7.62
C LEU A 192 -52.32 5.15 6.41
N ALA A 193 -51.04 5.17 6.04
CA ALA A 193 -50.54 5.89 4.87
C ALA A 193 -49.20 5.28 4.44
N ALA A 194 -48.87 5.41 3.16
CA ALA A 194 -47.58 4.94 2.64
C ALA A 194 -47.16 5.76 1.42
N GLY A 195 -45.86 5.98 1.25
CA GLY A 195 -45.36 6.82 0.16
C GLY A 195 -43.85 6.70 -0.06
N LEU A 196 -43.43 7.07 -1.28
CA LEU A 196 -42.02 7.26 -1.62
C LEU A 196 -41.50 8.49 -0.87
N VAL A 197 -40.41 8.33 -0.13
CA VAL A 197 -39.77 9.41 0.64
C VAL A 197 -38.59 10.00 -0.12
N TYR A 198 -37.76 9.12 -0.69
CA TYR A 198 -36.52 9.49 -1.36
C TYR A 198 -36.11 8.42 -2.37
N GLU A 199 -35.30 8.78 -3.36
CA GLU A 199 -34.64 7.84 -4.28
C GLU A 199 -33.16 8.17 -4.32
N GLU A 200 -32.32 7.23 -3.88
CA GLU A 200 -30.86 7.32 -3.93
C GLU A 200 -30.35 6.46 -5.10
N PRO A 201 -30.02 7.06 -6.26
CA PRO A 201 -29.63 6.30 -7.45
C PRO A 201 -28.32 5.54 -7.27
N ASP A 202 -27.43 6.00 -6.38
CA ASP A 202 -26.21 5.28 -6.05
C ASP A 202 -26.51 4.23 -4.98
N THR A 203 -26.72 2.99 -5.43
CA THR A 203 -27.02 1.83 -4.58
C THR A 203 -25.87 1.43 -3.64
N ASN A 204 -24.71 2.09 -3.71
CA ASN A 204 -23.66 1.94 -2.71
C ASN A 204 -23.96 2.68 -1.40
N TRP A 205 -24.96 3.57 -1.40
CA TRP A 205 -25.50 4.18 -0.21
C TRP A 205 -26.55 3.26 0.44
N THR A 206 -26.24 2.78 1.64
CA THR A 206 -27.12 1.96 2.46
C THR A 206 -27.68 2.76 3.62
N ILE A 207 -28.90 2.43 4.04
CA ILE A 207 -29.50 3.01 5.25
C ILE A 207 -29.01 2.22 6.45
N VAL A 208 -28.41 2.92 7.41
CA VAL A 208 -27.83 2.31 8.62
C VAL A 208 -28.60 2.64 9.90
N GLY A 209 -29.64 3.49 9.79
CA GLY A 209 -30.57 3.78 10.89
C GLY A 209 -31.64 4.79 10.49
N ALA A 210 -32.74 4.82 11.24
CA ALA A 210 -33.80 5.82 11.12
C ALA A 210 -34.42 6.12 12.51
N GLY A 211 -34.92 7.35 12.71
CA GLY A 211 -35.54 7.82 13.96
C GLY A 211 -35.14 9.26 14.30
N ASP A 212 -35.42 9.75 15.50
CA ASP A 212 -34.82 11.01 15.99
C ASP A 212 -33.34 10.78 16.36
N LEU A 213 -32.50 10.68 15.33
CA LEU A 213 -31.09 10.34 15.44
C LEU A 213 -30.24 11.51 15.90
N THR A 214 -30.81 12.69 16.12
CA THR A 214 -30.09 13.91 16.53
C THR A 214 -30.60 14.47 17.85
N ASN A 215 -31.68 13.90 18.40
CA ASN A 215 -32.36 14.32 19.62
C ASN A 215 -32.80 15.80 19.54
N GLU A 216 -33.30 16.19 18.37
CA GLU A 216 -33.77 17.55 18.11
C GLU A 216 -35.28 17.63 17.86
N GLY A 217 -35.99 16.51 18.03
CA GLY A 217 -37.43 16.39 17.78
C GLY A 217 -37.78 16.33 16.30
N ARG A 218 -36.81 16.05 15.43
CA ARG A 218 -37.01 15.79 13.98
C ARG A 218 -36.54 14.37 13.68
N HIS A 219 -37.16 13.72 12.70
CA HIS A 219 -36.81 12.36 12.31
C HIS A 219 -35.77 12.38 11.18
N GLN A 220 -34.82 11.46 11.22
CA GLN A 220 -33.75 11.34 10.25
C GLN A 220 -33.59 9.91 9.71
N ILE A 221 -33.04 9.83 8.49
CA ILE A 221 -32.46 8.61 7.91
C ILE A 221 -30.93 8.78 7.87
N ALA A 222 -30.19 7.83 8.43
CA ALA A 222 -28.73 7.80 8.35
C ALA A 222 -28.26 6.93 7.19
N TRP A 223 -27.34 7.47 6.39
CA TRP A 223 -26.81 6.86 5.18
C TRP A 223 -25.31 6.57 5.31
N GLU A 224 -24.86 5.45 4.74
CA GLU A 224 -23.45 5.03 4.66
C GLU A 224 -23.08 4.59 3.23
N ASN A 225 -21.98 5.10 2.69
CA ASN A 225 -21.44 4.64 1.40
C ASN A 225 -20.40 3.55 1.64
N VAL A 226 -20.73 2.32 1.27
CA VAL A 226 -19.94 1.12 1.61
C VAL A 226 -18.70 0.91 0.74
N ARG A 227 -18.51 1.70 -0.33
CA ARG A 227 -17.34 1.61 -1.22
C ARG A 227 -16.19 2.55 -0.87
N ARG A 228 -16.38 3.45 0.10
CA ARG A 228 -15.33 4.38 0.54
C ARG A 228 -14.66 3.83 1.79
N SER A 229 -13.35 4.04 1.91
CA SER A 229 -12.58 3.76 3.12
C SER A 229 -11.85 5.05 3.54
N PRO A 230 -12.27 5.72 4.64
CA PRO A 230 -13.40 5.36 5.49
C PRO A 230 -14.76 5.54 4.80
N PRO A 231 -15.81 4.82 5.22
CA PRO A 231 -17.16 4.99 4.68
C PRO A 231 -17.64 6.43 4.87
N HIS A 232 -18.12 7.05 3.80
CA HIS A 232 -18.74 8.38 3.88
C HIS A 232 -20.15 8.23 4.43
N ARG A 233 -20.56 9.12 5.34
CA ARG A 233 -21.87 9.03 6.03
C ARG A 233 -22.54 10.38 6.10
N TRP A 234 -23.87 10.40 6.04
CA TRP A 234 -24.66 11.62 6.24
C TRP A 234 -26.04 11.28 6.82
N VAL A 235 -26.76 12.30 7.28
CA VAL A 235 -28.13 12.17 7.80
C VAL A 235 -29.07 13.05 6.98
N GLN A 236 -30.25 12.51 6.70
CA GLN A 236 -31.31 13.15 5.94
C GLN A 236 -32.46 13.48 6.86
N ASP A 237 -32.84 14.77 6.98
CA ASP A 237 -34.04 15.14 7.71
C ASP A 237 -35.28 14.77 6.89
N ILE A 238 -36.23 14.09 7.54
CA ILE A 238 -37.54 13.75 6.97
C ILE A 238 -38.66 14.32 7.85
N GLU A 239 -39.73 14.77 7.19
CA GLU A 239 -41.03 15.08 7.81
C GLU A 239 -42.08 14.33 6.99
N ASP A 240 -42.72 13.32 7.59
CA ASP A 240 -43.58 12.34 6.92
C ASP A 240 -42.92 11.76 5.65
N PHE A 241 -43.58 11.90 4.49
CA PHE A 241 -43.13 11.39 3.20
C PHE A 241 -42.22 12.37 2.44
N THR A 242 -41.69 13.40 3.11
CA THR A 242 -40.90 14.44 2.45
C THR A 242 -39.52 14.61 3.09
N VAL A 243 -38.52 14.77 2.23
CA VAL A 243 -37.17 15.17 2.64
C VAL A 243 -37.13 16.69 2.79
N VAL A 244 -36.71 17.17 3.96
CA VAL A 244 -36.84 18.59 4.32
C VAL A 244 -35.51 19.34 4.21
N ASN A 245 -34.36 18.67 4.39
CA ASN A 245 -33.00 19.12 4.03
C ASN A 245 -31.98 17.98 4.20
N GLY A 246 -30.93 17.95 3.36
CA GLY A 246 -29.76 17.08 3.56
C GLY A 246 -28.60 17.87 4.18
N ARG A 247 -28.11 17.47 5.36
CA ARG A 247 -26.87 18.02 5.93
C ARG A 247 -25.75 17.00 5.78
N SER A 248 -24.65 17.40 5.13
CA SER A 248 -23.39 16.66 5.23
C SER A 248 -22.80 16.92 6.62
N LEU A 249 -22.71 15.88 7.45
CA LEU A 249 -21.91 15.90 8.66
C LEU A 249 -20.46 15.63 8.25
N ALA A 250 -19.66 16.69 8.10
CA ALA A 250 -18.22 16.55 7.97
C ALA A 250 -17.66 16.07 9.31
N LEU A 251 -17.43 14.77 9.44
CA LEU A 251 -16.76 14.17 10.59
C LEU A 251 -15.31 13.90 10.17
N GLY A 252 -14.35 14.44 10.93
CA GLY A 252 -12.94 14.19 10.69
C GLY A 252 -12.60 12.71 10.84
N ALA A 253 -11.52 12.26 10.18
CA ALA A 253 -11.01 10.90 10.32
C ALA A 253 -10.80 10.56 11.80
N GLY A 254 -11.66 9.68 12.33
CA GLY A 254 -11.63 9.25 13.74
C GLY A 254 -12.82 9.71 14.60
N GLU A 255 -13.62 10.68 14.17
CA GLU A 255 -14.83 11.09 14.89
C GLU A 255 -16.09 10.44 14.28
N ARG A 256 -16.94 9.86 15.12
CA ARG A 256 -18.19 9.16 14.72
C ARG A 256 -19.40 9.88 15.32
N VAL A 257 -20.53 9.90 14.61
CA VAL A 257 -21.81 10.40 15.15
C VAL A 257 -22.25 9.52 16.32
N LEU A 258 -22.45 10.15 17.47
CA LEU A 258 -23.35 9.71 18.54
C LEU A 258 -24.26 10.90 18.83
N ALA A 259 -25.57 10.81 18.62
CA ALA A 259 -26.46 11.84 19.17
C ALA A 259 -26.59 11.70 20.69
N MET A 260 -26.80 12.84 21.33
CA MET A 260 -26.43 13.11 22.72
C MET A 260 -27.65 13.49 23.60
N ARG A 261 -27.45 13.33 24.92
CA ARG A 261 -27.84 14.24 26.03
C ARG A 261 -29.28 14.78 26.08
N ASP A 262 -29.97 14.43 27.16
CA ASP A 262 -30.96 15.29 27.82
C ASP A 262 -30.23 16.30 28.74
N ARG A 263 -30.87 17.43 29.03
CA ARG A 263 -30.34 18.73 29.48
C ARG A 263 -29.51 18.74 30.77
N THR A 264 -28.36 19.45 30.78
CA THR A 264 -28.09 20.75 31.48
C THR A 264 -26.57 21.11 31.61
N THR A 265 -26.19 22.33 31.16
CA THR A 265 -25.04 23.19 31.60
C THR A 265 -23.59 23.00 31.06
N VAL A 266 -23.16 23.99 30.23
CA VAL A 266 -21.89 24.80 30.15
C VAL A 266 -20.46 24.16 30.17
N LEU A 267 -19.71 24.45 29.08
CA LEU A 267 -18.25 24.63 28.82
C LEU A 267 -17.20 23.53 29.16
N GLY A 268 -16.35 23.21 28.16
CA GLY A 268 -14.89 23.03 28.37
C GLY A 268 -14.22 21.78 27.75
N SER A 269 -13.31 22.03 26.79
CA SER A 269 -12.08 21.29 26.39
C SER A 269 -12.10 19.78 26.06
N ALA A 270 -11.40 19.46 24.96
CA ALA A 270 -11.07 18.13 24.44
C ALA A 270 -10.07 17.34 25.30
N SER A 271 -10.22 16.01 25.34
CA SER A 271 -9.13 15.02 25.25
C SER A 271 -9.64 13.56 25.28
N ASP A 272 -9.08 12.78 24.35
CA ASP A 272 -8.82 11.32 24.31
C ASP A 272 -9.90 10.29 24.67
N VAL A 273 -10.38 9.52 23.66
CA VAL A 273 -10.72 8.08 23.80
C VAL A 273 -10.58 7.32 22.46
N VAL A 274 -9.95 6.14 22.54
CA VAL A 274 -9.75 5.11 21.49
C VAL A 274 -11.03 4.28 21.26
N LEU A 275 -11.46 4.09 20.01
CA LEU A 275 -12.54 3.19 19.62
C LEU A 275 -12.21 2.41 18.33
N GLU A 276 -12.05 1.09 18.47
CA GLU A 276 -11.84 0.14 17.37
C GLU A 276 -13.09 -0.04 16.48
N ARG A 277 -12.86 -0.71 15.34
CA ARG A 277 -13.70 -0.86 14.13
C ARG A 277 -15.16 -1.30 14.41
N TRP A 278 -16.12 -0.60 13.80
CA TRP A 278 -17.48 -1.12 13.59
C TRP A 278 -17.47 -2.00 12.33
N VAL A 279 -18.14 -3.14 12.43
CA VAL A 279 -18.77 -3.81 11.29
C VAL A 279 -20.25 -3.43 11.41
N SER A 280 -20.71 -2.44 10.64
CA SER A 280 -22.13 -2.34 10.30
C SER A 280 -22.48 -3.58 9.50
N GLY A 281 -23.68 -4.13 9.75
CA GLY A 281 -24.11 -5.43 9.26
C GLY A 281 -23.76 -5.64 7.79
N ALA A 282 -23.06 -6.74 7.52
CA ALA A 282 -23.08 -7.33 6.19
C ALA A 282 -24.56 -7.47 5.76
N PRO A 283 -24.88 -7.31 4.47
CA PRO A 283 -26.19 -7.71 3.98
C PRO A 283 -26.47 -9.12 4.47
N ILE A 284 -27.56 -9.30 5.23
CA ILE A 284 -27.96 -10.63 5.70
C ILE A 284 -28.45 -11.39 4.47
N GLY A 285 -27.50 -12.04 3.82
CA GLY A 285 -27.76 -13.17 2.95
C GLY A 285 -28.46 -14.25 3.76
N LEU A 286 -29.62 -14.64 3.25
CA LEU A 286 -30.23 -15.94 3.45
C LEU A 286 -29.16 -17.05 3.47
N SER A 287 -29.06 -17.81 4.55
CA SER A 287 -28.68 -19.22 4.46
C SER A 287 -29.94 -20.07 4.63
N VAL A 288 -30.70 -20.16 3.53
CA VAL A 288 -31.27 -21.44 3.11
C VAL A 288 -30.10 -22.45 3.13
N PRO A 289 -30.29 -23.79 3.23
CA PRO A 289 -29.29 -24.69 2.66
C PRO A 289 -29.23 -24.43 1.15
N SER A 290 -28.56 -23.35 0.80
CA SER A 290 -27.78 -23.22 -0.40
C SER A 290 -26.78 -24.35 -0.25
N LEU A 291 -26.92 -25.35 -1.10
CA LEU A 291 -25.90 -25.66 -2.08
C LEU A 291 -24.77 -24.59 -2.11
N ASP A 292 -23.99 -24.47 -1.02
CA ASP A 292 -23.06 -23.36 -0.77
C ASP A 292 -21.75 -23.57 -1.52
N ARG A 293 -21.21 -22.47 -2.06
CA ARG A 293 -19.86 -22.49 -2.61
C ARG A 293 -18.86 -22.65 -1.47
N THR A 294 -17.81 -23.41 -1.73
CA THR A 294 -16.70 -23.63 -0.80
C THR A 294 -15.39 -23.44 -1.55
N VAL A 295 -14.28 -23.38 -0.83
CA VAL A 295 -12.95 -23.46 -1.45
C VAL A 295 -12.31 -24.80 -1.11
N ARG A 296 -11.72 -25.44 -2.13
CA ARG A 296 -10.83 -26.58 -1.96
C ARG A 296 -9.39 -26.11 -2.10
N VAL A 297 -8.52 -26.66 -1.27
CA VAL A 297 -7.10 -26.30 -1.23
C VAL A 297 -6.24 -27.55 -1.26
N GLY A 298 -5.15 -27.51 -2.00
CA GLY A 298 -4.19 -28.58 -2.14
C GLY A 298 -2.78 -28.01 -2.09
N VAL A 299 -1.88 -28.71 -1.40
CA VAL A 299 -0.50 -28.27 -1.21
C VAL A 299 0.45 -29.41 -1.53
N ALA A 300 1.63 -29.09 -2.07
CA ALA A 300 2.67 -30.08 -2.26
C ALA A 300 4.06 -29.43 -2.21
N SER A 301 5.05 -30.24 -1.86
CA SER A 301 6.46 -29.87 -1.92
C SER A 301 7.26 -31.01 -2.55
N VAL A 302 8.14 -30.68 -3.49
CA VAL A 302 9.04 -31.64 -4.15
C VAL A 302 10.48 -31.17 -3.95
N ASP A 303 11.38 -32.10 -3.60
CA ASP A 303 12.82 -31.86 -3.56
C ASP A 303 13.35 -31.74 -5.00
N ILE A 304 13.95 -30.59 -5.29
CA ILE A 304 14.54 -30.27 -6.60
C ILE A 304 16.06 -30.19 -6.52
N THR A 305 16.68 -30.72 -5.47
CA THR A 305 18.13 -30.75 -5.29
C THR A 305 18.81 -31.54 -6.42
N PRO A 306 19.94 -31.06 -6.97
CA PRO A 306 20.69 -31.79 -7.99
C PRO A 306 21.04 -33.21 -7.59
N VAL A 307 20.74 -34.16 -8.48
CA VAL A 307 21.15 -35.57 -8.34
C VAL A 307 22.50 -35.85 -9.00
N ARG A 308 23.08 -34.87 -9.72
CA ARG A 308 24.38 -34.94 -10.38
C ARG A 308 25.23 -33.74 -9.97
N TRP A 309 26.50 -33.99 -9.68
CA TRP A 309 27.48 -33.00 -9.23
C TRP A 309 28.76 -33.09 -10.07
N PRO A 310 29.53 -31.99 -10.19
CA PRO A 310 29.20 -30.64 -9.73
C PRO A 310 28.15 -29.96 -10.61
N VAL A 311 27.61 -28.84 -10.15
CA VAL A 311 26.63 -28.02 -10.88
C VAL A 311 27.15 -26.61 -11.12
N ILE A 312 26.65 -25.97 -12.18
CA ILE A 312 26.89 -24.56 -12.45
C ILE A 312 25.89 -23.74 -11.63
N VAL A 313 26.40 -22.80 -10.82
CA VAL A 313 25.57 -21.90 -10.01
C VAL A 313 25.62 -20.49 -10.58
N SER A 314 24.43 -19.91 -10.75
CA SER A 314 24.21 -18.52 -11.13
C SER A 314 23.88 -17.70 -9.89
N GLY A 315 24.45 -16.50 -9.78
CA GLY A 315 24.23 -15.58 -8.66
C GLY A 315 25.27 -14.45 -8.58
N GLY A 316 26.40 -14.61 -9.26
CA GLY A 316 27.36 -13.55 -9.55
C GLY A 316 27.48 -13.24 -11.04
N ILE A 317 28.38 -12.31 -11.38
CA ILE A 317 28.69 -11.96 -12.78
C ILE A 317 29.31 -13.14 -13.52
N ASP A 318 30.20 -13.87 -12.83
CA ASP A 318 30.94 -15.02 -13.35
C ASP A 318 30.37 -16.33 -12.80
N PRO A 319 30.42 -17.43 -13.59
CA PRO A 319 29.89 -18.73 -13.17
C PRO A 319 30.66 -19.29 -11.97
N GLN A 320 29.92 -19.87 -11.02
CA GLN A 320 30.49 -20.67 -9.94
C GLN A 320 30.21 -22.17 -10.15
N ILE A 321 31.07 -23.02 -9.60
CA ILE A 321 30.93 -24.48 -9.65
C ILE A 321 30.82 -25.00 -8.22
N HIS A 322 29.69 -25.65 -7.91
CA HIS A 322 29.41 -26.17 -6.57
C HIS A 322 29.37 -27.69 -6.58
N GLY A 323 29.96 -28.30 -5.55
CA GLY A 323 30.22 -29.75 -5.50
C GLY A 323 29.25 -30.57 -4.65
N GLY A 324 28.30 -29.92 -3.96
CA GLY A 324 27.35 -30.57 -3.08
C GLY A 324 26.30 -29.61 -2.52
N LEU A 325 25.44 -30.13 -1.65
CA LEU A 325 24.43 -29.35 -0.92
C LEU A 325 25.07 -28.69 0.30
N PHE A 326 24.69 -27.44 0.58
CA PHE A 326 25.18 -26.69 1.73
C PHE A 326 24.82 -27.37 3.05
N SER A 327 23.54 -27.73 3.24
CA SER A 327 23.09 -28.52 4.38
C SER A 327 21.93 -29.44 3.99
N ALA A 328 22.02 -30.71 4.41
CA ALA A 328 20.98 -31.72 4.18
C ALA A 328 19.64 -31.37 4.84
N SER A 329 19.65 -30.48 5.84
CA SER A 329 18.45 -30.00 6.53
C SER A 329 17.63 -28.99 5.70
N HIS A 330 18.21 -28.43 4.63
CA HIS A 330 17.60 -27.38 3.83
C HIS A 330 17.83 -27.64 2.33
N PRO A 331 17.15 -28.67 1.76
CA PRO A 331 17.22 -28.96 0.33
C PRO A 331 16.61 -27.81 -0.50
N LEU A 332 16.91 -27.79 -1.79
CA LEU A 332 16.15 -26.98 -2.73
C LEU A 332 14.79 -27.64 -2.95
N THR A 333 13.72 -26.86 -2.94
CA THR A 333 12.37 -27.39 -3.17
C THR A 333 11.55 -26.51 -4.10
N ALA A 334 10.59 -27.14 -4.78
CA ALA A 334 9.46 -26.47 -5.39
C ALA A 334 8.22 -26.71 -4.51
N ARG A 335 7.47 -25.65 -4.23
CA ARG A 335 6.35 -25.65 -3.27
C ARG A 335 5.12 -25.07 -3.95
N ALA A 336 4.04 -25.86 -4.03
CA ALA A 336 2.82 -25.50 -4.74
C ALA A 336 1.62 -25.36 -3.80
N LEU A 337 0.77 -24.37 -4.10
CA LEU A 337 -0.56 -24.15 -3.54
C LEU A 337 -1.56 -24.11 -4.69
N VAL A 338 -2.56 -24.99 -4.66
CA VAL A 338 -3.69 -25.00 -5.59
C VAL A 338 -4.96 -24.66 -4.80
N MET A 339 -5.75 -23.72 -5.33
CA MET A 339 -7.02 -23.29 -4.74
C MET A 339 -8.09 -23.41 -5.81
N GLU A 340 -9.25 -23.96 -5.44
CA GLU A 340 -10.36 -24.18 -6.37
C GLU A 340 -11.69 -23.78 -5.75
N GLU A 341 -12.47 -22.99 -6.48
CA GLU A 341 -13.87 -22.78 -6.13
C GLU A 341 -14.66 -24.06 -6.39
N ALA A 342 -15.41 -24.51 -5.39
CA ALA A 342 -16.26 -25.67 -5.49
C ALA A 342 -17.69 -25.29 -5.15
N GLY A 343 -18.64 -26.02 -5.74
CA GLY A 343 -20.04 -25.91 -5.41
C GLY A 343 -20.90 -25.34 -6.55
N PRO A 344 -22.15 -24.98 -6.23
CA PRO A 344 -23.22 -24.85 -7.21
C PRO A 344 -23.10 -23.58 -8.06
N GLY A 345 -23.26 -23.74 -9.37
CA GLY A 345 -23.05 -22.67 -10.34
C GLY A 345 -21.58 -22.25 -10.55
N VAL A 346 -20.62 -23.00 -9.99
CA VAL A 346 -19.19 -22.88 -10.32
C VAL A 346 -18.90 -23.84 -11.47
N SER A 347 -18.26 -23.36 -12.53
CA SER A 347 -17.83 -24.23 -13.63
C SER A 347 -16.74 -25.17 -13.12
N GLU A 348 -16.75 -26.44 -13.53
CA GLU A 348 -15.64 -27.37 -13.28
C GLU A 348 -14.30 -26.72 -13.71
N GLY A 349 -13.29 -26.74 -12.83
CA GLY A 349 -11.95 -26.23 -13.16
C GLY A 349 -11.69 -24.75 -12.87
N GLN A 350 -12.52 -24.07 -12.08
CA GLN A 350 -12.22 -22.72 -11.58
C GLN A 350 -11.18 -22.75 -10.44
N ALA A 351 -9.98 -23.19 -10.80
CA ALA A 351 -8.83 -23.32 -9.91
C ALA A 351 -7.69 -22.40 -10.34
N ILE A 352 -6.89 -21.94 -9.38
CA ILE A 352 -5.63 -21.25 -9.60
C ILE A 352 -4.51 -22.00 -8.86
N ALA A 353 -3.30 -21.93 -9.40
CA ALA A 353 -2.12 -22.53 -8.77
C ALA A 353 -0.98 -21.52 -8.66
N MET A 354 -0.30 -21.53 -7.52
CA MET A 354 0.88 -20.71 -7.23
C MET A 354 2.03 -21.62 -6.83
N VAL A 355 3.22 -21.41 -7.41
CA VAL A 355 4.42 -22.17 -7.11
C VAL A 355 5.58 -21.24 -6.80
N ALA A 356 6.27 -21.49 -5.68
CA ALA A 356 7.57 -20.90 -5.36
C ALA A 356 8.65 -21.97 -5.56
N VAL A 357 9.67 -21.64 -6.33
CA VAL A 357 10.75 -22.55 -6.74
C VAL A 357 12.08 -22.01 -6.22
N ASP A 358 12.82 -22.81 -5.46
CA ASP A 358 14.16 -22.46 -4.98
C ASP A 358 15.15 -22.44 -6.17
N SER A 359 15.19 -21.31 -6.89
CA SER A 359 16.04 -21.03 -8.05
C SER A 359 16.35 -19.53 -8.13
N LEU A 360 17.40 -19.15 -8.87
CA LEU A 360 17.68 -17.74 -9.16
C LEU A 360 16.60 -17.14 -10.08
N ILE A 361 16.42 -17.75 -11.24
CA ILE A 361 15.49 -17.32 -12.30
C ILE A 361 15.11 -18.52 -13.16
N LEU A 362 13.97 -18.44 -13.86
CA LEU A 362 13.43 -19.54 -14.65
C LEU A 362 13.09 -19.09 -16.09
N PRO A 363 13.43 -19.90 -17.11
CA PRO A 363 13.16 -19.52 -18.50
C PRO A 363 11.68 -19.69 -18.83
N ALA A 364 11.06 -18.65 -19.40
CA ALA A 364 9.63 -18.64 -19.73
C ALA A 364 9.20 -19.84 -20.59
N THR A 365 10.03 -20.27 -21.54
CA THR A 365 9.74 -21.43 -22.40
C THR A 365 9.65 -22.74 -21.64
N LEU A 366 10.49 -22.96 -20.63
CA LEU A 366 10.39 -24.13 -19.75
C LEU A 366 9.09 -24.09 -18.96
N LEU A 367 8.71 -22.92 -18.45
CA LEU A 367 7.49 -22.74 -17.69
C LEU A 367 6.23 -22.93 -18.55
N ASP A 368 6.23 -22.42 -19.78
CA ASP A 368 5.16 -22.62 -20.75
C ASP A 368 4.95 -24.13 -21.03
N ASP A 369 6.03 -24.90 -21.19
CA ASP A 369 5.98 -26.36 -21.39
C ASP A 369 5.45 -27.11 -20.15
N VAL A 370 5.90 -26.71 -18.94
CA VAL A 370 5.41 -27.27 -17.66
C VAL A 370 3.92 -27.02 -17.52
N LYS A 371 3.47 -25.78 -17.74
CA LYS A 371 2.06 -25.40 -17.64
C LYS A 371 1.19 -26.18 -18.64
N GLY A 372 1.64 -26.31 -19.89
CA GLY A 372 0.93 -27.11 -20.89
C GLY A 372 0.78 -28.57 -20.48
N THR A 373 1.84 -29.15 -19.91
CA THR A 373 1.83 -30.55 -19.41
C THR A 373 0.87 -30.69 -18.23
N VAL A 374 0.98 -29.83 -17.21
CA VAL A 374 0.08 -29.83 -16.03
C VAL A 374 -1.38 -29.64 -16.45
N SER A 375 -1.64 -28.73 -17.40
CA SER A 375 -2.97 -28.47 -17.94
C SER A 375 -3.57 -29.73 -18.57
N SER A 376 -2.78 -30.46 -19.37
CA SER A 376 -3.22 -31.72 -19.99
C SER A 376 -3.52 -32.83 -18.98
N MET A 377 -2.85 -32.82 -17.82
CA MET A 377 -2.97 -33.86 -16.80
C MET A 377 -4.05 -33.58 -15.75
N THR A 378 -4.32 -32.31 -15.47
CA THR A 378 -5.17 -31.87 -14.34
C THR A 378 -6.44 -31.13 -14.78
N GLY A 379 -6.48 -30.63 -16.01
CA GLY A 379 -7.53 -29.73 -16.50
C GLY A 379 -7.35 -28.26 -16.09
N LEU A 380 -6.34 -27.93 -15.28
CA LEU A 380 -6.04 -26.56 -14.87
C LEU A 380 -5.60 -25.71 -16.07
N SER A 381 -6.22 -24.55 -16.28
CA SER A 381 -5.84 -23.67 -17.41
C SER A 381 -4.42 -23.13 -17.23
N VAL A 382 -3.64 -23.06 -18.33
CA VAL A 382 -2.28 -22.53 -18.34
C VAL A 382 -2.20 -21.09 -17.80
N ASP A 383 -3.21 -20.28 -18.09
CA ASP A 383 -3.32 -18.88 -17.67
C ASP A 383 -3.70 -18.73 -16.19
N ARG A 384 -4.00 -19.84 -15.51
CA ARG A 384 -4.33 -19.92 -14.08
C ARG A 384 -3.20 -20.53 -13.24
N ILE A 385 -2.05 -20.82 -13.85
CA ILE A 385 -0.85 -21.33 -13.17
C ILE A 385 0.18 -20.20 -13.10
N LEU A 386 0.66 -19.89 -11.90
CA LEU A 386 1.76 -18.98 -11.60
C LEU A 386 2.95 -19.79 -11.08
N ILE A 387 4.10 -19.64 -11.71
CA ILE A 387 5.36 -20.25 -11.25
C ILE A 387 6.39 -19.14 -11.05
N SER A 388 6.93 -19.01 -9.85
CA SER A 388 7.90 -17.98 -9.47
C SER A 388 9.19 -18.58 -8.92
N ALA A 389 10.32 -17.92 -9.17
CA ALA A 389 11.57 -18.23 -8.52
C ALA A 389 11.68 -17.46 -7.19
N THR A 390 12.30 -18.06 -6.16
CA THR A 390 12.60 -17.33 -4.91
C THR A 390 13.71 -16.31 -5.08
N HIS A 391 14.49 -16.42 -6.16
CA HIS A 391 15.69 -15.63 -6.39
C HIS A 391 16.84 -15.96 -5.42
N THR A 392 17.02 -17.24 -5.10
CA THR A 392 18.22 -17.71 -4.39
C THR A 392 19.45 -17.60 -5.31
N HIS A 393 20.54 -17.02 -4.77
CA HIS A 393 21.82 -16.88 -5.47
C HIS A 393 22.72 -18.12 -5.32
N SER A 394 22.21 -19.15 -4.65
CA SER A 394 22.93 -20.36 -4.31
C SER A 394 22.32 -21.61 -4.96
N ALA A 395 21.51 -21.47 -6.00
CA ALA A 395 20.90 -22.60 -6.73
C ALA A 395 21.56 -22.85 -8.10
N PRO A 396 21.48 -24.08 -8.65
CA PRO A 396 21.95 -24.37 -10.00
C PRO A 396 21.27 -23.47 -11.04
N ALA A 397 22.05 -23.09 -12.07
CA ALA A 397 21.62 -22.18 -13.12
C ALA A 397 20.57 -22.85 -14.03
N ALA A 398 19.28 -22.59 -13.81
CA ALA A 398 18.20 -23.12 -14.65
C ALA A 398 18.16 -22.50 -16.06
N MET A 399 18.71 -21.29 -16.21
CA MET A 399 18.88 -20.57 -17.47
C MET A 399 20.15 -19.70 -17.44
N PRO A 400 20.62 -19.17 -18.59
CA PRO A 400 21.76 -18.27 -18.60
C PRO A 400 21.47 -16.96 -17.87
N ALA A 401 22.46 -16.43 -17.16
CA ALA A 401 22.40 -15.16 -16.45
C ALA A 401 23.79 -14.49 -16.47
N LEU A 402 23.88 -13.28 -17.02
CA LEU A 402 25.16 -12.55 -17.19
C LEU A 402 26.21 -13.43 -17.90
N GLY A 403 27.38 -13.65 -17.29
CA GLY A 403 28.43 -14.54 -17.82
C GLY A 403 28.21 -16.03 -17.55
N THR A 404 27.12 -16.41 -16.86
CA THR A 404 26.87 -17.79 -16.42
C THR A 404 25.95 -18.51 -17.40
N PRO A 405 26.36 -19.65 -17.99
CA PRO A 405 25.48 -20.47 -18.81
C PRO A 405 24.51 -21.29 -17.94
N ALA A 406 23.44 -21.80 -18.55
CA ALA A 406 22.56 -22.75 -17.89
C ALA A 406 23.26 -24.10 -17.62
N ASP A 407 22.93 -24.73 -16.51
CA ASP A 407 23.18 -26.14 -16.27
C ASP A 407 22.09 -26.96 -16.97
N ALA A 408 22.37 -27.42 -18.20
CA ALA A 408 21.38 -28.11 -19.03
C ALA A 408 20.83 -29.38 -18.35
N THR A 409 21.67 -30.10 -17.61
CA THR A 409 21.27 -31.32 -16.90
C THR A 409 20.25 -31.02 -15.81
N TYR A 410 20.46 -29.95 -15.05
CA TYR A 410 19.54 -29.52 -14.02
C TYR A 410 18.25 -28.94 -14.62
N SER A 411 18.37 -28.09 -15.64
CA SER A 411 17.22 -27.47 -16.32
C SER A 411 16.25 -28.51 -16.90
N ASP A 412 16.79 -29.58 -17.51
CA ASP A 412 15.98 -30.70 -18.03
C ASP A 412 15.24 -31.45 -16.92
N ALA A 413 15.91 -31.72 -15.79
CA ALA A 413 15.31 -32.43 -14.65
C ALA A 413 14.23 -31.60 -13.96
N LEU A 414 14.47 -30.28 -13.82
CA LEU A 414 13.57 -29.34 -13.16
C LEU A 414 12.17 -29.35 -13.78
N ARG A 415 12.07 -29.51 -15.10
CA ARG A 415 10.78 -29.60 -15.81
C ARG A 415 9.89 -30.71 -15.24
N GLY A 416 10.44 -31.89 -14.99
CA GLY A 416 9.69 -33.03 -14.44
C GLY A 416 9.21 -32.74 -13.01
N TRP A 417 10.10 -32.24 -12.15
CA TRP A 417 9.76 -31.94 -10.77
C TRP A 417 8.69 -30.84 -10.61
N LEU A 418 8.70 -29.84 -11.49
CA LEU A 418 7.67 -28.80 -11.49
C LEU A 418 6.31 -29.34 -11.94
N VAL A 419 6.26 -30.29 -12.87
CA VAL A 419 5.03 -31.00 -13.21
C VAL A 419 4.56 -31.82 -11.99
N ASP A 420 5.47 -32.57 -11.36
CA ASP A 420 5.15 -33.43 -10.22
C ASP A 420 4.55 -32.65 -9.05
N VAL A 421 5.13 -31.51 -8.66
CA VAL A 421 4.61 -30.72 -7.52
C VAL A 421 3.22 -30.13 -7.80
N LEU A 422 2.99 -29.64 -9.02
CA LEU A 422 1.70 -29.07 -9.42
C LEU A 422 0.61 -30.13 -9.51
N VAL A 423 0.93 -31.28 -10.12
CA VAL A 423 -0.01 -32.42 -10.23
C VAL A 423 -0.30 -32.99 -8.84
N ALA A 424 0.70 -33.10 -7.96
CA ALA A 424 0.50 -33.56 -6.59
C ALA A 424 -0.45 -32.65 -5.80
N ALA A 425 -0.24 -31.33 -5.86
CA ALA A 425 -1.12 -30.38 -5.17
C ALA A 425 -2.54 -30.37 -5.75
N ALA A 426 -2.69 -30.43 -7.07
CA ALA A 426 -4.00 -30.48 -7.73
C ALA A 426 -4.79 -31.75 -7.41
N ASN A 427 -4.10 -32.89 -7.23
CA ASN A 427 -4.73 -34.16 -6.87
C ASN A 427 -5.04 -34.30 -5.37
N ASP A 428 -4.55 -33.40 -4.53
CA ASP A 428 -4.76 -33.40 -3.06
C ASP A 428 -5.69 -32.27 -2.59
N LEU A 429 -6.65 -31.88 -3.43
CA LEU A 429 -7.66 -30.87 -3.11
C LEU A 429 -8.62 -31.34 -2.01
N ARG A 430 -8.63 -30.61 -0.89
CA ARG A 430 -9.47 -30.86 0.28
C ARG A 430 -10.29 -29.62 0.62
N THR A 431 -11.49 -29.77 1.17
CA THR A 431 -12.29 -28.62 1.62
C THR A 431 -11.52 -27.82 2.67
N GLY A 432 -11.32 -26.53 2.42
CA GLY A 432 -10.47 -25.68 3.23
C GLY A 432 -11.05 -24.31 3.51
N GLU A 433 -10.27 -23.52 4.23
CA GLU A 433 -10.51 -22.10 4.46
C GLU A 433 -9.24 -21.32 4.09
N ILE A 434 -9.43 -20.08 3.65
CA ILE A 434 -8.35 -19.18 3.22
C ILE A 434 -8.35 -17.92 4.08
N GLY A 435 -7.17 -17.45 4.47
CA GLY A 435 -6.97 -16.16 5.11
C GLY A 435 -5.73 -15.47 4.57
N TRP A 436 -5.70 -14.14 4.62
CA TRP A 436 -4.49 -13.36 4.31
C TRP A 436 -4.32 -12.16 5.23
N SER A 437 -3.07 -11.70 5.36
CA SER A 437 -2.69 -10.46 6.04
C SER A 437 -1.49 -9.82 5.32
N ILE A 438 -1.28 -8.53 5.59
CA ILE A 438 -0.10 -7.78 5.15
C ILE A 438 0.45 -7.04 6.37
N GLU A 439 1.64 -7.44 6.80
CA GLU A 439 2.37 -6.81 7.90
C GLU A 439 3.47 -5.91 7.33
N GLU A 440 3.83 -4.84 8.04
CA GLU A 440 4.96 -4.00 7.64
C GLU A 440 6.23 -4.39 8.39
N ASP A 441 7.32 -4.52 7.63
CA ASP A 441 8.63 -4.83 8.14
C ASP A 441 9.74 -3.96 7.53
N PHE A 442 9.94 -2.78 8.10
CA PHE A 442 11.03 -1.87 7.71
C PHE A 442 12.40 -2.27 8.27
N GLU A 443 12.45 -3.22 9.20
CA GLU A 443 13.71 -3.59 9.84
C GLU A 443 14.55 -4.48 8.92
N HIS A 444 13.88 -5.31 8.12
CA HIS A 444 14.53 -6.38 7.37
C HIS A 444 14.66 -6.09 5.86
N THR A 445 14.19 -4.96 5.35
CA THR A 445 14.36 -4.58 3.94
C THR A 445 14.65 -3.09 3.76
N HIS A 446 15.64 -2.79 2.92
CA HIS A 446 16.22 -1.45 2.73
C HIS A 446 16.58 -1.22 1.27
N ASN A 447 16.47 0.02 0.80
CA ASN A 447 16.91 0.35 -0.55
C ASN A 447 18.43 0.16 -0.70
N ARG A 448 18.85 -0.68 -1.64
CA ARG A 448 20.25 -1.04 -1.87
C ARG A 448 20.94 -0.18 -2.93
N ARG A 449 20.19 0.70 -3.61
CA ARG A 449 20.68 1.53 -4.70
C ARG A 449 20.76 3.00 -4.27
N TRP A 450 21.98 3.48 -4.07
CA TRP A 450 22.25 4.79 -3.49
C TRP A 450 22.89 5.72 -4.50
N ILE A 451 22.45 6.98 -4.46
CA ILE A 451 22.97 8.07 -5.26
C ILE A 451 24.27 8.56 -4.62
N GLN A 452 25.30 8.73 -5.42
CA GLN A 452 26.60 9.26 -5.03
C GLN A 452 26.71 10.75 -5.32
N TYR A 453 27.74 11.40 -4.76
CA TYR A 453 27.97 12.82 -5.02
C TYR A 453 28.10 13.11 -6.53
N PRO A 454 27.58 14.26 -7.02
CA PRO A 454 27.65 14.61 -8.44
C PRO A 454 29.06 14.66 -9.05
N ASN A 455 30.09 14.91 -8.23
CA ASN A 455 31.50 14.91 -8.67
C ASN A 455 32.20 13.54 -8.53
N LEU A 456 31.50 12.51 -8.07
CA LEU A 456 32.00 11.14 -7.91
C LEU A 456 31.37 10.18 -8.93
N LEU A 457 30.95 10.69 -10.10
CA LEU A 457 30.52 9.83 -11.20
C LEU A 457 31.57 8.74 -11.46
N THR A 458 31.11 7.52 -11.67
CA THR A 458 31.97 6.39 -12.02
C THR A 458 31.69 5.94 -13.46
N PRO A 459 32.67 5.34 -14.16
CA PRO A 459 32.44 4.79 -15.48
C PRO A 459 31.52 3.57 -15.39
N ASP A 460 30.63 3.43 -16.37
CA ASP A 460 29.88 2.20 -16.63
C ASP A 460 30.78 1.13 -17.29
N PRO A 461 30.30 -0.12 -17.49
CA PRO A 461 31.04 -1.18 -18.19
C PRO A 461 31.41 -0.84 -19.64
N PHE A 462 30.88 0.28 -20.14
CA PHE A 462 31.03 0.81 -21.48
C PHE A 462 32.02 1.97 -21.56
N SER A 463 32.66 2.33 -20.44
CA SER A 463 33.62 3.43 -20.24
C SER A 463 33.03 4.84 -20.23
N ALA A 464 31.71 5.02 -20.22
CA ALA A 464 31.06 6.32 -20.12
C ALA A 464 30.81 6.69 -18.64
N MET A 465 31.00 7.95 -18.27
CA MET A 465 30.83 8.46 -16.90
C MET A 465 29.34 8.71 -16.56
N THR A 466 28.55 7.64 -16.55
CA THR A 466 27.07 7.69 -16.48
C THR A 466 26.52 7.19 -15.15
N VAL A 467 27.35 6.64 -14.27
CA VAL A 467 26.90 6.03 -13.03
C VAL A 467 26.81 7.09 -11.93
N LYS A 468 25.58 7.42 -11.50
CA LYS A 468 25.27 8.23 -10.31
C LYS A 468 24.72 7.42 -9.16
N ALA A 469 24.10 6.29 -9.43
CA ALA A 469 23.57 5.44 -8.41
C ALA A 469 24.15 4.04 -8.54
N ASN A 470 24.57 3.47 -7.42
CA ASN A 470 25.21 2.16 -7.36
C ASN A 470 24.48 1.25 -6.38
N MET A 471 24.39 -0.03 -6.73
CA MET A 471 23.98 -1.05 -5.78
C MET A 471 25.10 -1.29 -4.76
N HIS A 472 24.72 -1.55 -3.52
CA HIS A 472 25.64 -1.91 -2.44
C HIS A 472 26.82 -0.94 -2.30
N PRO A 473 26.57 0.36 -2.02
CA PRO A 473 27.63 1.36 -1.95
C PRO A 473 28.72 0.94 -0.95
N ALA A 474 29.97 0.99 -1.40
CA ALA A 474 31.14 0.55 -0.62
C ALA A 474 31.66 1.61 0.35
N ILE A 475 31.34 2.88 0.12
CA ILE A 475 31.82 4.03 0.89
C ILE A 475 30.61 4.86 1.29
N PHE A 476 30.28 4.83 2.58
CA PHE A 476 29.19 5.61 3.16
C PHE A 476 29.39 7.11 2.89
N GLU A 477 30.63 7.60 3.00
CA GLU A 477 30.97 9.01 2.86
C GLU A 477 30.80 9.58 1.44
N ALA A 478 30.56 8.70 0.46
CA ALA A 478 30.38 9.04 -0.94
C ALA A 478 28.90 9.06 -1.38
N GLN A 479 27.95 8.81 -0.47
CA GLN A 479 26.52 8.74 -0.81
C GLN A 479 25.75 9.97 -0.35
N VAL A 480 24.69 10.30 -1.09
CA VAL A 480 23.76 11.39 -0.79
C VAL A 480 22.34 10.92 -0.47
N GLY A 481 22.05 9.64 -0.65
CA GLY A 481 20.77 9.02 -0.24
C GLY A 481 20.33 7.91 -1.18
N PRO A 482 19.26 7.17 -0.83
CA PRO A 482 18.68 6.14 -1.68
C PRO A 482 18.04 6.76 -2.94
N SER A 483 17.95 5.92 -3.98
CA SER A 483 17.37 6.27 -5.29
C SER A 483 15.90 5.88 -5.45
N GLY A 484 15.28 5.31 -4.42
CA GLY A 484 13.87 4.91 -4.43
C GLY A 484 13.32 4.65 -3.02
N PRO A 485 12.01 4.39 -2.92
CA PRO A 485 11.36 4.01 -1.67
C PRO A 485 11.71 2.58 -1.23
N VAL A 486 11.11 2.16 -0.12
CA VAL A 486 11.13 0.78 0.39
C VAL A 486 9.70 0.24 0.35
N ASN A 487 9.55 -1.02 -0.06
CA ASN A 487 8.31 -1.78 0.10
C ASN A 487 8.48 -2.76 1.27
N PRO A 488 7.95 -2.45 2.46
CA PRO A 488 8.15 -3.26 3.67
C PRO A 488 7.10 -4.37 3.82
N ASP A 489 6.16 -4.51 2.89
CA ASP A 489 5.03 -5.42 3.04
C ASP A 489 5.49 -6.89 3.07
N LEU A 490 5.26 -7.54 4.20
CA LEU A 490 5.29 -8.99 4.38
C LEU A 490 3.86 -9.50 4.26
N SER A 491 3.51 -10.00 3.07
CA SER A 491 2.19 -10.56 2.81
C SER A 491 2.16 -12.04 3.17
N VAL A 492 1.09 -12.49 3.82
CA VAL A 492 0.85 -13.89 4.18
C VAL A 492 -0.48 -14.32 3.60
N LEU A 493 -0.49 -15.36 2.77
CA LEU A 493 -1.68 -16.09 2.34
C LEU A 493 -1.61 -17.49 2.95
N ALA A 494 -2.60 -17.88 3.74
CA ALA A 494 -2.60 -19.18 4.39
C ALA A 494 -3.89 -19.95 4.14
N VAL A 495 -3.75 -21.27 4.16
CA VAL A 495 -4.83 -22.22 3.94
C VAL A 495 -4.86 -23.28 5.03
N ARG A 496 -6.05 -23.69 5.47
CA ARG A 496 -6.23 -24.74 6.48
C ARG A 496 -7.37 -25.68 6.11
N GLU A 497 -7.36 -26.87 6.67
CA GLU A 497 -8.42 -27.85 6.46
C GLU A 497 -9.67 -27.43 7.23
N ALA A 498 -10.82 -27.36 6.56
CA ALA A 498 -12.04 -26.84 7.18
C ALA A 498 -12.52 -27.71 8.36
N SER A 499 -12.36 -29.03 8.27
CA SER A 499 -12.86 -29.98 9.28
C SER A 499 -12.02 -30.02 10.55
N THR A 500 -10.69 -29.95 10.43
CA THR A 500 -9.76 -30.07 11.57
C THR A 500 -9.20 -28.72 12.01
N GLN A 501 -9.36 -27.67 11.20
CA GLN A 501 -8.80 -26.34 11.40
C GLN A 501 -7.26 -26.35 11.44
N ARG A 502 -6.61 -27.44 11.02
CA ARG A 502 -5.14 -27.56 10.98
C ARG A 502 -4.59 -26.91 9.73
N ALA A 503 -3.46 -26.21 9.88
CA ALA A 503 -2.80 -25.50 8.78
C ALA A 503 -2.37 -26.48 7.69
N LEU A 504 -2.70 -26.18 6.43
CA LEU A 504 -2.28 -26.96 5.26
C LEU A 504 -1.12 -26.27 4.55
N GLY A 505 -1.15 -24.95 4.43
CA GLY A 505 -0.02 -24.23 3.86
C GLY A 505 0.00 -22.74 4.19
N LEU A 506 1.19 -22.16 4.05
CA LEU A 506 1.46 -20.75 4.17
C LEU A 506 2.32 -20.31 2.98
N PHE A 507 1.85 -19.29 2.26
CA PHE A 507 2.53 -18.67 1.14
C PHE A 507 2.80 -17.21 1.50
N ALA A 508 4.06 -16.89 1.80
CA ALA A 508 4.49 -15.54 2.09
C ALA A 508 5.00 -14.85 0.82
N ASN A 509 4.95 -13.52 0.79
CA ASN A 509 5.63 -12.70 -0.22
C ASN A 509 6.33 -11.55 0.48
N TYR A 510 7.62 -11.34 0.18
CA TYR A 510 8.40 -10.30 0.82
C TYR A 510 9.42 -9.69 -0.14
N SER A 511 9.62 -8.38 -0.07
CA SER A 511 10.50 -7.66 -0.99
C SER A 511 11.92 -7.57 -0.43
N MET A 512 12.69 -8.66 -0.50
CA MET A 512 14.10 -8.69 -0.10
C MET A 512 14.90 -9.69 -0.94
N HIS A 513 15.93 -9.19 -1.63
CA HIS A 513 16.65 -9.89 -2.70
C HIS A 513 17.19 -11.29 -2.33
N TYR A 514 18.24 -11.38 -1.53
CA TYR A 514 18.66 -12.64 -0.94
C TYR A 514 19.50 -12.38 0.32
N HIS A 515 19.63 -13.41 1.15
CA HIS A 515 20.62 -13.47 2.22
C HIS A 515 21.19 -14.88 2.23
N SER A 516 22.51 -15.00 2.04
CA SER A 516 23.21 -16.28 1.95
C SER A 516 24.40 -16.30 2.90
N GLU A 517 24.74 -17.49 3.40
CA GLU A 517 26.01 -17.70 4.11
C GLU A 517 27.13 -17.91 3.09
N ALA A 518 28.27 -17.25 3.29
CA ALA A 518 29.44 -17.48 2.46
C ALA A 518 29.80 -18.98 2.47
N THR A 519 29.85 -19.54 1.27
CA THR A 519 29.18 -20.80 0.91
C THR A 519 29.93 -22.09 1.27
N ARG A 520 30.73 -22.20 2.35
CA ARG A 520 31.49 -23.46 2.60
C ARG A 520 30.57 -24.65 2.90
N LEU A 521 30.83 -25.81 2.26
CA LEU A 521 30.14 -27.07 2.58
C LEU A 521 30.23 -27.40 4.08
N GLU A 522 29.13 -27.89 4.66
CA GLU A 522 29.11 -28.38 6.04
C GLU A 522 30.18 -29.48 6.25
N GLY A 523 31.14 -29.22 7.14
CA GLY A 523 32.27 -30.13 7.42
C GLY A 523 33.51 -29.96 6.54
N ALA A 524 33.54 -29.01 5.60
CA ALA A 524 34.75 -28.70 4.82
C ALA A 524 35.82 -28.04 5.70
N ALA A 525 37.08 -28.45 5.51
CA ALA A 525 38.21 -27.85 6.22
C ALA A 525 38.41 -26.37 5.79
N PRO A 526 38.93 -25.49 6.67
CA PRO A 526 39.03 -24.05 6.37
C PRO A 526 39.93 -23.67 5.18
N ASP A 527 40.71 -24.61 4.66
CA ASP A 527 41.61 -24.49 3.52
C ASP A 527 41.03 -25.08 2.22
N GLN A 528 39.80 -25.61 2.25
CA GLN A 528 39.09 -26.12 1.07
C GLN A 528 38.05 -25.11 0.58
N ASP A 529 38.22 -24.63 -0.65
CA ASP A 529 37.23 -23.80 -1.37
C ASP A 529 36.12 -24.68 -1.97
N LEU A 530 35.38 -25.38 -1.10
CA LEU A 530 34.24 -26.21 -1.50
C LEU A 530 32.94 -25.49 -1.15
N TYR A 531 32.22 -25.07 -2.19
CA TYR A 531 30.97 -24.34 -2.06
C TYR A 531 29.73 -25.22 -2.27
N GLY A 532 28.68 -24.98 -1.49
CA GLY A 532 27.43 -25.74 -1.52
C GLY A 532 26.22 -24.95 -2.03
N VAL A 533 25.30 -25.63 -2.72
CA VAL A 533 24.01 -25.04 -3.12
C VAL A 533 23.02 -25.01 -1.96
N GLY A 534 22.12 -24.03 -1.97
CA GLY A 534 21.09 -23.89 -0.95
C GLY A 534 19.98 -22.90 -1.32
N PRO A 535 18.86 -22.93 -0.59
CA PRO A 535 17.70 -22.07 -0.84
C PRO A 535 17.81 -20.68 -0.20
N ASP A 536 18.99 -20.27 0.27
CA ASP A 536 19.21 -19.02 1.02
C ASP A 536 18.23 -18.88 2.21
N TYR A 537 17.90 -17.64 2.62
CA TYR A 537 16.99 -17.40 3.74
C TYR A 537 15.56 -17.89 3.48
N PHE A 538 15.14 -18.05 2.22
CA PHE A 538 13.79 -18.53 1.87
C PHE A 538 13.53 -19.94 2.41
N GLY A 539 14.53 -20.82 2.28
CA GLY A 539 14.44 -22.16 2.85
C GLY A 539 14.48 -22.17 4.37
N ARG A 540 15.27 -21.28 5.00
CA ARG A 540 15.27 -21.10 6.45
C ARG A 540 13.91 -20.62 6.96
N PHE A 541 13.34 -19.61 6.32
CA PHE A 541 12.00 -19.12 6.61
C PHE A 541 10.96 -20.25 6.54
N SER A 542 10.96 -21.00 5.43
CA SER A 542 10.01 -22.12 5.25
C SER A 542 10.14 -23.19 6.34
N ALA A 543 11.38 -23.53 6.73
CA ALA A 543 11.64 -24.47 7.82
C ALA A 543 11.19 -23.91 9.18
N PHE A 544 11.46 -22.65 9.48
CA PHE A 544 11.10 -22.02 10.74
C PHE A 544 9.59 -21.79 10.89
N VAL A 545 8.87 -21.43 9.83
CA VAL A 545 7.39 -21.39 9.85
C VAL A 545 6.83 -22.77 10.18
N SER A 546 7.34 -23.82 9.51
CA SER A 546 6.92 -25.21 9.76
C SER A 546 7.20 -25.65 11.21
N ALA A 547 8.32 -25.22 11.79
CA ALA A 547 8.63 -25.47 13.18
C ALA A 547 7.71 -24.68 14.14
N ALA A 548 7.49 -23.40 13.86
CA ALA A 548 6.68 -22.50 14.68
C ALA A 548 5.18 -22.88 14.73
N LEU A 549 4.68 -23.53 13.66
CA LEU A 549 3.30 -24.02 13.55
C LEU A 549 3.18 -25.54 13.75
N SER A 550 4.21 -26.20 14.30
CA SER A 550 4.26 -27.67 14.38
C SER A 550 3.07 -28.33 15.08
N ASP A 551 2.50 -27.68 16.11
CA ASP A 551 1.31 -28.15 16.82
C ASP A 551 -0.01 -27.78 16.11
N GLU A 552 0.03 -26.81 15.19
CA GLU A 552 -1.12 -26.25 14.47
C GLU A 552 -1.28 -26.88 13.07
N GLN A 553 -0.21 -27.44 12.50
CA GLN A 553 -0.13 -27.88 11.11
C GLN A 553 -0.67 -29.30 10.89
N ALA A 554 -1.24 -29.59 9.73
CA ALA A 554 -1.61 -30.94 9.29
C ALA A 554 -0.38 -31.71 8.75
N PRO A 555 -0.43 -33.05 8.64
CA PRO A 555 0.59 -33.80 7.94
C PRO A 555 0.75 -33.31 6.50
N GLY A 556 2.00 -33.07 6.08
CA GLY A 556 2.30 -32.55 4.74
C GLY A 556 2.14 -31.04 4.60
N PHE A 557 2.13 -30.27 5.70
CA PHE A 557 2.12 -28.82 5.65
C PHE A 557 3.26 -28.25 4.80
N VAL A 558 2.95 -27.20 4.02
CA VAL A 558 3.90 -26.52 3.14
C VAL A 558 3.97 -25.03 3.48
N ALA A 559 5.12 -24.58 3.96
CA ALA A 559 5.46 -23.16 4.05
C ALA A 559 6.33 -22.76 2.85
N SER A 560 6.04 -21.61 2.26
CA SER A 560 6.75 -21.08 1.11
C SER A 560 6.85 -19.56 1.19
N MET A 561 7.82 -19.00 0.46
CA MET A 561 7.96 -17.55 0.28
C MET A 561 8.29 -17.27 -1.18
N SER A 562 7.55 -16.37 -1.80
CA SER A 562 7.91 -15.77 -3.08
C SER A 562 8.68 -14.46 -2.88
N GLN A 563 9.34 -14.04 -3.95
CA GLN A 563 10.04 -12.77 -4.00
C GLN A 563 9.09 -11.64 -4.39
N GLY A 564 9.11 -10.56 -3.59
CA GLY A 564 8.37 -9.33 -3.82
C GLY A 564 9.08 -8.41 -4.82
N THR A 565 9.07 -7.10 -4.58
CA THR A 565 9.74 -6.12 -5.45
C THR A 565 11.17 -5.84 -4.97
N SER A 566 12.10 -6.75 -5.27
CA SER A 566 13.45 -6.74 -4.70
C SER A 566 14.52 -6.13 -5.59
N GLY A 567 14.14 -5.67 -6.80
CA GLY A 567 15.09 -5.16 -7.80
C GLY A 567 16.07 -4.12 -7.25
N ASP A 568 15.61 -3.28 -6.31
CA ASP A 568 16.41 -2.28 -5.61
C ASP A 568 16.40 -2.40 -4.08
N LEU A 569 15.97 -3.54 -3.51
CA LEU A 569 15.90 -3.75 -2.05
C LEU A 569 16.83 -4.88 -1.54
N HIS A 570 17.31 -4.78 -0.31
CA HIS A 570 18.20 -5.76 0.32
C HIS A 570 18.14 -5.66 1.85
N LEU A 571 18.72 -6.62 2.56
CA LEU A 571 18.80 -6.58 4.03
C LEU A 571 19.72 -5.49 4.62
N TYR A 572 20.57 -4.86 3.81
CA TYR A 572 21.59 -3.93 4.32
C TYR A 572 21.06 -2.50 4.39
N ASP A 573 21.05 -1.94 5.58
CA ASP A 573 20.73 -0.53 5.81
C ASP A 573 21.95 0.36 5.54
N TYR A 574 22.06 0.81 4.29
CA TYR A 574 23.12 1.72 3.83
C TYR A 574 23.02 3.15 4.37
N ALA A 575 21.97 3.48 5.14
CA ALA A 575 21.93 4.74 5.90
C ALA A 575 22.83 4.69 7.14
N LYS A 576 23.40 3.53 7.49
CA LYS A 576 24.33 3.37 8.61
C LYS A 576 25.79 3.35 8.13
N PRO A 577 26.75 3.88 8.93
CA PRO A 577 28.18 3.80 8.61
C PRO A 577 28.73 2.37 8.49
N GLU A 578 28.18 1.43 9.26
CA GLU A 578 28.52 0.00 9.22
C GLU A 578 27.30 -0.84 8.79
N PRO A 579 26.90 -0.78 7.51
CA PRO A 579 25.68 -1.41 7.03
C PRO A 579 25.73 -2.94 7.06
N ARG A 580 26.93 -3.54 7.22
CA ARG A 580 27.18 -4.98 7.15
C ARG A 580 27.25 -5.69 8.51
N GLY A 581 26.92 -5.01 9.62
CA GLY A 581 26.86 -5.60 10.97
C GLY A 581 25.63 -6.48 11.22
N THR A 582 25.13 -7.16 10.18
CA THR A 582 23.78 -7.75 10.11
C THR A 582 23.59 -9.02 10.93
N PRO A 583 22.33 -9.34 11.28
CA PRO A 583 21.97 -10.64 11.83
C PRO A 583 22.45 -11.79 10.93
N GLY A 584 22.89 -12.89 11.55
CA GLY A 584 23.19 -14.13 10.84
C GLY A 584 21.97 -14.65 10.08
N LEU A 585 22.18 -15.53 9.10
CA LEU A 585 21.11 -16.04 8.23
C LEU A 585 19.91 -16.59 9.04
N ASP A 586 20.19 -17.42 10.05
CA ASP A 586 19.17 -18.00 10.91
C ASP A 586 18.46 -16.95 11.77
N GLN A 587 19.18 -15.96 12.30
CA GLN A 587 18.56 -14.89 13.08
C GLN A 587 17.58 -14.09 12.22
N TYR A 588 18.03 -13.66 11.03
CA TYR A 588 17.20 -12.90 10.10
C TYR A 588 15.95 -13.68 9.69
N ALA A 589 16.11 -14.95 9.32
CA ALA A 589 14.96 -15.79 8.94
C ALA A 589 14.00 -16.04 10.12
N ALA A 590 14.50 -16.15 11.35
CA ALA A 590 13.66 -16.31 12.54
C ALA A 590 12.86 -15.05 12.88
N GLU A 591 13.47 -13.87 12.77
CA GLU A 591 12.80 -12.57 12.98
C GLU A 591 11.68 -12.35 11.95
N MET A 592 11.96 -12.63 10.66
CA MET A 592 10.95 -12.64 9.58
C MET A 592 9.82 -13.65 9.85
N THR A 593 10.17 -14.85 10.31
CA THR A 593 9.21 -15.91 10.64
C THR A 593 8.27 -15.46 11.75
N ALA A 594 8.79 -14.82 12.81
CA ALA A 594 7.98 -14.34 13.92
C ALA A 594 6.88 -13.38 13.42
N ARG A 595 7.25 -12.41 12.55
CA ARG A 595 6.29 -11.48 11.95
C ARG A 595 5.24 -12.19 11.08
N ALA A 596 5.66 -13.13 10.23
CA ALA A 596 4.73 -13.89 9.39
C ALA A 596 3.74 -14.74 10.22
N VAL A 597 4.22 -15.36 11.30
CA VAL A 597 3.41 -16.19 12.19
C VAL A 597 2.43 -15.32 13.01
N ASP A 598 2.85 -14.13 13.43
CA ASP A 598 1.94 -13.16 14.07
C ASP A 598 0.82 -12.73 13.12
N GLY A 599 1.13 -12.45 11.85
CA GLY A 599 0.13 -12.22 10.81
C GLY A 599 -0.81 -13.41 10.62
N TYR A 600 -0.26 -14.62 10.53
CA TYR A 600 -1.02 -15.87 10.41
C TYR A 600 -2.01 -16.10 11.57
N ARG A 601 -1.61 -15.80 12.81
CA ARG A 601 -2.46 -16.01 14.00
C ARG A 601 -3.63 -15.02 14.09
N ASN A 602 -3.56 -13.91 13.36
CA ASN A 602 -4.58 -12.87 13.32
C ASN A 602 -5.49 -12.95 12.08
N LEU A 603 -5.39 -14.01 11.28
CA LEU A 603 -6.14 -14.16 10.04
C LEU A 603 -7.65 -14.25 10.25
N ALA A 604 -8.38 -13.52 9.41
CA ALA A 604 -9.80 -13.74 9.18
C ALA A 604 -9.99 -14.88 8.17
N TRP A 605 -10.44 -16.04 8.64
CA TRP A 605 -10.65 -17.22 7.83
C TRP A 605 -11.97 -17.18 7.07
N ARG A 606 -11.93 -17.56 5.79
CA ARG A 606 -13.07 -17.57 4.87
C ARG A 606 -13.23 -18.97 4.29
N SER A 607 -14.44 -19.52 4.41
CA SER A 607 -14.83 -20.83 3.85
C SER A 607 -15.05 -20.81 2.33
N TRP A 608 -15.16 -19.61 1.76
CA TRP A 608 -15.23 -19.37 0.32
C TRP A 608 -14.68 -17.99 -0.03
N VAL A 609 -14.06 -17.90 -1.20
CA VAL A 609 -13.60 -16.67 -1.85
C VAL A 609 -13.73 -16.82 -3.36
N SER A 610 -13.91 -15.71 -4.09
CA SER A 610 -13.82 -15.73 -5.55
C SER A 610 -12.37 -15.91 -6.00
N LEU A 611 -12.14 -16.79 -6.97
CA LEU A 611 -10.85 -17.06 -7.58
C LEU A 611 -10.90 -16.72 -9.07
N ASP A 612 -9.99 -15.85 -9.47
CA ASP A 612 -9.83 -15.51 -10.88
C ASP A 612 -8.37 -15.27 -11.26
N ALA A 613 -8.06 -15.39 -12.53
CA ALA A 613 -6.75 -15.05 -13.05
C ALA A 613 -6.84 -14.55 -14.48
N ALA A 614 -6.03 -13.55 -14.79
CA ALA A 614 -5.86 -13.01 -16.11
C ALA A 614 -4.37 -13.03 -16.47
N PHE A 615 -4.06 -13.38 -17.72
CA PHE A 615 -2.69 -13.50 -18.20
C PHE A 615 -2.52 -12.66 -19.47
N ALA A 616 -1.33 -12.08 -19.63
CA ALA A 616 -0.94 -11.42 -20.84
C ALA A 616 0.54 -11.64 -21.15
N THR A 617 0.83 -11.63 -22.44
CA THR A 617 2.19 -11.44 -22.94
C THR A 617 2.31 -10.02 -23.48
N LEU A 618 3.31 -9.27 -23.02
CA LEU A 618 3.59 -7.91 -23.47
C LEU A 618 4.86 -7.89 -24.34
N PRO A 619 4.75 -7.69 -25.66
CA PRO A 619 5.91 -7.53 -26.52
C PRO A 619 6.57 -6.17 -26.24
N LEU A 620 7.87 -6.17 -25.96
CA LEU A 620 8.69 -4.98 -25.70
C LEU A 620 9.99 -5.04 -26.48
N ALA A 621 10.49 -3.88 -26.91
CA ALA A 621 11.81 -3.81 -27.52
C ALA A 621 12.91 -3.93 -26.44
N ARG A 622 14.07 -4.47 -26.84
CA ARG A 622 15.31 -4.31 -26.08
C ARG A 622 16.13 -3.15 -26.64
N ARG A 623 16.96 -2.55 -25.79
CA ARG A 623 17.90 -1.48 -26.13
C ARG A 623 19.11 -2.05 -26.86
N VAL A 624 18.90 -2.35 -28.14
CA VAL A 624 19.93 -2.88 -29.04
C VAL A 624 21.06 -1.85 -29.22
N PRO A 625 22.34 -2.27 -29.10
CA PRO A 625 23.48 -1.38 -29.28
C PRO A 625 23.59 -0.78 -30.68
N ASP A 626 24.13 0.44 -30.77
CA ASP A 626 24.49 1.05 -32.05
C ASP A 626 25.67 0.32 -32.74
N ALA A 627 25.94 0.69 -34.00
CA ALA A 627 27.00 0.07 -34.79
C ALA A 627 28.40 0.21 -34.17
N ALA A 628 28.69 1.33 -33.48
CA ALA A 628 29.97 1.55 -32.83
C ALA A 628 30.14 0.62 -31.62
N ARG A 629 29.09 0.48 -30.81
CA ARG A 629 29.03 -0.44 -29.68
C ARG A 629 29.15 -1.90 -30.11
N VAL A 630 28.53 -2.29 -31.22
CA VAL A 630 28.68 -3.65 -31.80
C VAL A 630 30.11 -3.92 -32.26
N MET A 631 30.76 -2.96 -32.92
CA MET A 631 32.17 -3.11 -33.33
C MET A 631 33.09 -3.25 -32.11
N TRP A 632 32.88 -2.42 -31.08
CA TRP A 632 33.59 -2.52 -29.81
C TRP A 632 33.39 -3.91 -29.18
N ALA A 633 32.15 -4.39 -29.07
CA ALA A 633 31.82 -5.67 -28.49
C ALA A 633 32.50 -6.85 -29.20
N LYS A 634 32.48 -6.87 -30.55
CA LYS A 634 33.18 -7.89 -31.35
C LYS A 634 34.70 -7.85 -31.14
N SER A 635 35.28 -6.66 -31.03
CA SER A 635 36.73 -6.52 -30.78
C SER A 635 37.13 -7.06 -29.39
N CYS A 636 36.27 -6.84 -28.39
CA CYS A 636 36.44 -7.35 -27.03
C CYS A 636 36.40 -8.88 -27.00
N ASP A 637 35.39 -9.49 -27.63
CA ASP A 637 35.19 -10.94 -27.67
C ASP A 637 36.31 -11.70 -28.42
N GLN A 638 36.83 -11.11 -29.52
CA GLN A 638 37.83 -11.77 -30.36
C GLN A 638 39.27 -11.68 -29.83
N SER A 639 39.62 -10.63 -29.06
CA SER A 639 41.02 -10.32 -28.74
C SER A 639 41.36 -10.27 -27.26
N GLY A 640 40.38 -10.12 -26.36
CA GLY A 640 40.58 -9.89 -24.92
C GLY A 640 41.31 -8.59 -24.54
N ALA A 641 42.07 -8.00 -25.46
CA ALA A 641 42.90 -6.81 -25.26
C ALA A 641 42.15 -5.49 -25.52
N GLY A 642 41.00 -5.51 -26.19
CA GLY A 642 40.14 -4.35 -26.45
C GLY A 642 39.20 -3.95 -25.30
N CYS A 643 39.14 -4.76 -24.23
CA CYS A 643 38.22 -4.59 -23.10
C CYS A 643 38.71 -3.59 -22.04
N ALA A 644 39.97 -3.14 -22.11
CA ALA A 644 40.50 -2.23 -21.12
C ALA A 644 39.80 -0.87 -21.25
N PRO A 645 39.16 -0.35 -20.19
CA PRO A 645 38.68 1.01 -20.21
C PRO A 645 39.87 1.91 -20.50
N SER A 646 39.79 2.69 -21.58
CA SER A 646 40.76 3.72 -21.93
C SER A 646 40.65 4.87 -20.91
N LEU A 647 41.06 4.60 -19.67
CA LEU A 647 41.28 5.63 -18.66
C LEU A 647 42.74 6.09 -18.76
N SER A 648 43.20 6.44 -19.96
CA SER A 648 44.46 7.14 -20.15
C SER A 648 44.22 8.63 -19.88
N GLY A 649 44.24 8.99 -18.59
CA GLY A 649 44.16 10.38 -18.13
C GLY A 649 43.27 10.51 -16.90
N ASN A 650 43.77 11.22 -15.89
CA ASN A 650 42.91 11.79 -14.85
C ASN A 650 41.95 12.77 -15.55
N TYR A 651 40.78 12.29 -16.00
CA TYR A 651 39.77 13.13 -16.65
C TYR A 651 39.28 14.27 -15.73
N CYS A 652 39.47 14.08 -14.43
CA CYS A 652 39.36 15.09 -13.38
C CYS A 652 40.30 16.31 -13.57
N GLU A 653 41.53 16.10 -14.01
CA GLU A 653 42.53 17.18 -14.19
C GLU A 653 42.28 18.02 -15.44
N SER A 654 41.58 17.49 -16.45
CA SER A 654 41.34 18.20 -17.71
C SER A 654 40.12 19.13 -17.70
N LEU A 655 39.26 19.08 -16.67
CA LEU A 655 37.98 19.79 -16.66
C LEU A 655 37.80 20.83 -15.55
N ASN A 656 38.35 20.62 -14.34
CA ASN A 656 38.61 21.65 -13.30
C ASN A 656 39.20 20.97 -12.04
N PRO A 657 40.44 21.28 -11.61
CA PRO A 657 41.04 20.66 -10.42
C PRO A 657 40.30 20.95 -9.10
N ASP A 658 39.51 22.03 -9.01
CA ASP A 658 38.82 22.45 -7.77
C ASP A 658 37.65 21.53 -7.36
N TRP A 659 37.28 20.56 -8.20
CA TRP A 659 36.11 19.70 -8.02
C TRP A 659 36.50 18.26 -7.63
N CYS A 660 37.80 18.01 -7.51
CA CYS A 660 38.40 16.70 -7.32
C CYS A 660 38.82 16.49 -5.86
N LEU A 661 37.84 16.23 -4.98
CA LEU A 661 38.11 16.06 -3.54
C LEU A 661 38.50 14.64 -3.13
N TYR A 662 38.45 13.64 -4.03
CA TYR A 662 38.86 12.27 -3.73
C TYR A 662 39.91 11.76 -4.74
N PRO A 663 41.01 11.14 -4.26
CA PRO A 663 41.94 10.43 -5.13
C PRO A 663 41.21 9.30 -5.85
N SER A 664 41.32 9.26 -7.18
CA SER A 664 40.75 8.28 -8.12
C SER A 664 41.25 6.84 -7.94
N THR A 665 41.94 6.52 -6.84
CA THR A 665 42.68 5.27 -6.66
C THR A 665 41.86 4.12 -6.06
N ARG A 666 40.60 4.34 -5.65
CA ARG A 666 39.80 3.32 -4.94
C ARG A 666 38.70 2.61 -5.73
N TYR A 667 38.36 3.05 -6.96
CA TYR A 667 37.39 2.34 -7.80
C TYR A 667 37.98 1.99 -9.15
N ARG A 668 38.41 0.73 -9.30
CA ARG A 668 38.64 0.12 -10.61
C ARG A 668 37.46 -0.81 -10.87
N PRO A 669 36.68 -0.61 -11.95
CA PRO A 669 35.82 -1.67 -12.45
C PRO A 669 36.68 -2.92 -12.62
N GLY A 670 36.28 -4.04 -12.01
CA GLY A 670 36.99 -5.30 -12.17
C GLY A 670 37.06 -5.64 -13.66
N PRO A 671 38.22 -6.07 -14.20
CA PRO A 671 38.40 -6.36 -15.62
C PRO A 671 37.47 -7.45 -16.18
N GLY A 672 36.81 -8.25 -15.33
CA GLY A 672 35.79 -9.23 -15.74
C GLY A 672 34.45 -8.64 -16.18
N SER A 673 34.14 -7.38 -15.84
CA SER A 673 32.85 -6.76 -16.18
C SER A 673 32.76 -6.37 -17.67
N ALA A 674 33.76 -5.70 -18.23
CA ALA A 674 33.69 -5.18 -19.60
C ALA A 674 33.60 -6.28 -20.68
N SER A 675 34.33 -7.38 -20.52
CA SER A 675 34.28 -8.52 -21.45
C SER A 675 32.93 -9.23 -21.41
N THR A 676 32.35 -9.41 -20.22
CA THR A 676 31.00 -9.97 -20.06
C THR A 676 29.97 -9.05 -20.72
N TYR A 677 29.99 -7.76 -20.43
CA TYR A 677 29.05 -6.80 -21.03
C TYR A 677 29.21 -6.69 -22.55
N ALA A 678 30.41 -6.89 -23.11
CA ALA A 678 30.61 -6.98 -24.54
C ALA A 678 29.86 -8.18 -25.16
N LYS A 679 29.90 -9.36 -24.53
CA LYS A 679 29.12 -10.53 -24.99
C LYS A 679 27.61 -10.27 -24.90
N LEU A 680 27.17 -9.69 -23.79
CA LEU A 680 25.78 -9.31 -23.59
C LEU A 680 25.28 -8.29 -24.63
N GLN A 681 26.13 -7.40 -25.17
CA GLN A 681 25.76 -6.56 -26.31
C GLN A 681 25.43 -7.37 -27.56
N LEU A 682 26.21 -8.42 -27.85
CA LEU A 682 25.99 -9.28 -29.01
C LEU A 682 24.72 -10.13 -28.84
N GLU A 683 24.41 -10.53 -27.61
CA GLU A 683 23.14 -11.19 -27.27
C GLU A 683 21.94 -10.29 -27.53
N LEU A 684 21.99 -9.02 -27.14
CA LEU A 684 20.91 -8.06 -27.45
C LEU A 684 20.69 -7.86 -28.96
N VAL A 685 21.74 -8.00 -29.78
CA VAL A 685 21.61 -7.98 -31.25
C VAL A 685 20.94 -9.25 -31.77
N ALA A 686 21.25 -10.40 -31.15
CA ALA A 686 20.67 -11.69 -31.53
C ALA A 686 19.21 -11.84 -31.07
N ASP A 687 18.84 -11.21 -29.95
CA ASP A 687 17.51 -11.26 -29.35
C ASP A 687 16.98 -9.84 -29.03
N PRO A 688 16.53 -9.09 -30.05
CA PRO A 688 16.27 -7.65 -29.95
C PRO A 688 14.93 -7.29 -29.29
N ALA A 689 14.11 -8.27 -28.91
CA ALA A 689 12.80 -8.05 -28.32
C ALA A 689 12.50 -9.11 -27.26
N ALA A 690 11.71 -8.72 -26.26
CA ALA A 690 11.23 -9.62 -25.22
C ALA A 690 9.71 -9.73 -25.29
N ASN A 691 9.19 -10.82 -24.76
CA ASN A 691 7.76 -10.99 -24.60
C ASN A 691 7.51 -11.21 -23.09
N VAL A 692 7.31 -10.13 -22.35
CA VAL A 692 7.24 -10.19 -20.88
C VAL A 692 5.93 -10.88 -20.46
N ARG A 693 6.04 -11.83 -19.54
CA ARG A 693 4.90 -12.59 -18.99
C ARG A 693 4.32 -11.82 -17.81
N LEU A 694 3.02 -11.50 -17.90
CA LEU A 694 2.29 -10.74 -16.91
C LEU A 694 1.04 -11.53 -16.50
N GLN A 695 0.77 -11.59 -15.21
CA GLN A 695 -0.40 -12.27 -14.69
C GLN A 695 -0.98 -11.48 -13.53
N ALA A 696 -2.30 -11.47 -13.39
CA ALA A 696 -2.97 -11.06 -12.18
C ALA A 696 -3.79 -12.24 -11.66
N MET A 697 -3.80 -12.46 -10.35
CA MET A 697 -4.70 -13.40 -9.69
C MET A 697 -5.52 -12.67 -8.64
N ARG A 698 -6.74 -13.14 -8.44
CA ARG A 698 -7.66 -12.71 -7.39
C ARG A 698 -7.94 -13.86 -6.43
N VAL A 699 -7.84 -13.58 -5.14
CA VAL A 699 -8.27 -14.45 -4.04
C VAL A 699 -9.16 -13.64 -3.11
N GLY A 700 -10.46 -13.60 -3.40
CA GLY A 700 -11.41 -12.74 -2.68
C GLY A 700 -11.13 -11.26 -2.92
N GLU A 701 -10.63 -10.56 -1.90
CA GLU A 701 -10.23 -9.14 -1.97
C GLU A 701 -8.71 -8.98 -2.11
N LEU A 702 -7.96 -10.08 -2.11
CA LEU A 702 -6.52 -10.11 -2.34
C LEU A 702 -6.20 -10.15 -3.83
N GLY A 703 -5.39 -9.19 -4.30
CA GLY A 703 -4.78 -9.16 -5.62
C GLY A 703 -3.33 -9.63 -5.60
N VAL A 704 -2.94 -10.44 -6.58
CA VAL A 704 -1.55 -10.84 -6.80
C VAL A 704 -1.13 -10.41 -8.20
N ALA A 705 -0.18 -9.49 -8.28
CA ALA A 705 0.44 -9.06 -9.53
C ALA A 705 1.72 -9.87 -9.79
N ALA A 706 1.78 -10.64 -10.86
CA ALA A 706 2.94 -11.46 -11.21
C ALA A 706 3.65 -10.92 -12.44
N ILE A 707 4.95 -10.65 -12.32
CA ILE A 707 5.78 -10.05 -13.37
C ILE A 707 7.02 -10.91 -13.61
N GLY A 708 7.25 -11.29 -14.86
CA GLY A 708 8.44 -12.04 -15.28
C GLY A 708 9.70 -11.19 -15.39
N ALA A 709 9.98 -10.33 -14.41
CA ALA A 709 11.11 -9.40 -14.38
C ALA A 709 11.55 -9.15 -12.93
N GLU A 710 12.65 -8.41 -12.71
CA GLU A 710 13.06 -7.87 -11.39
C GLU A 710 12.47 -6.47 -11.21
N VAL A 711 11.61 -6.33 -10.21
CA VAL A 711 10.69 -5.19 -10.04
C VAL A 711 11.21 -4.25 -8.95
N PHE A 712 11.23 -2.95 -9.25
CA PHE A 712 11.61 -1.94 -8.26
C PHE A 712 10.50 -1.73 -7.23
N ALA A 713 10.88 -1.34 -6.01
CA ALA A 713 9.95 -1.06 -4.93
C ALA A 713 8.87 -0.03 -5.32
N LEU A 714 9.26 1.04 -6.04
CA LEU A 714 8.35 2.05 -6.53
C LEU A 714 7.27 1.47 -7.46
N SER A 715 7.66 0.59 -8.39
CA SER A 715 6.72 -0.07 -9.31
C SER A 715 5.72 -0.94 -8.55
N GLY A 716 6.17 -1.67 -7.52
CA GLY A 716 5.28 -2.44 -6.62
C GLY A 716 4.29 -1.57 -5.86
N LEU A 717 4.76 -0.47 -5.27
CA LEU A 717 3.91 0.48 -4.57
C LEU A 717 2.88 1.15 -5.50
N ARG A 718 3.24 1.40 -6.75
CA ARG A 718 2.32 1.89 -7.78
C ARG A 718 1.23 0.88 -8.10
N ILE A 719 1.60 -0.36 -8.38
CA ILE A 719 0.64 -1.43 -8.65
C ILE A 719 -0.33 -1.59 -7.47
N LYS A 720 0.18 -1.58 -6.23
CA LYS A 720 -0.65 -1.66 -5.02
C LYS A 720 -1.59 -0.46 -4.90
N GLY A 721 -1.07 0.76 -5.02
CA GLY A 721 -1.86 1.97 -4.84
C GLY A 721 -2.80 2.29 -6.00
N GLU A 722 -2.66 1.66 -7.16
CA GLU A 722 -3.58 1.80 -8.30
C GLU A 722 -4.58 0.62 -8.40
N SER A 723 -4.37 -0.45 -7.61
CA SER A 723 -5.17 -1.67 -7.66
C SER A 723 -6.59 -1.47 -7.14
N PRO A 724 -7.63 -2.00 -7.81
CA PRO A 724 -8.98 -2.05 -7.26
C PRO A 724 -9.15 -3.06 -6.11
N LEU A 725 -8.15 -3.92 -5.88
CA LEU A 725 -8.13 -4.90 -4.80
C LEU A 725 -7.30 -4.30 -3.64
N PRO A 726 -7.91 -4.01 -2.48
CA PRO A 726 -7.29 -3.20 -1.43
C PRO A 726 -6.02 -3.84 -0.83
N ASP A 727 -6.04 -5.17 -0.71
CA ASP A 727 -4.86 -5.96 -0.38
C ASP A 727 -4.26 -6.43 -1.70
N THR A 728 -3.15 -5.83 -2.13
CA THR A 728 -2.44 -6.25 -3.34
C THR A 728 -0.95 -6.35 -3.07
N PHE A 729 -0.34 -7.46 -3.50
CA PHE A 729 1.12 -7.59 -3.53
C PHE A 729 1.62 -8.05 -4.89
N THR A 730 2.90 -7.80 -5.14
CA THR A 730 3.59 -8.14 -6.38
C THR A 730 4.53 -9.31 -6.14
N ILE A 731 4.55 -10.28 -7.06
CA ILE A 731 5.53 -11.36 -7.18
C ILE A 731 6.40 -11.08 -8.42
N GLU A 732 7.71 -10.98 -8.22
CA GLU A 732 8.67 -10.85 -9.31
C GLU A 732 9.21 -12.23 -9.75
N HIS A 733 9.98 -12.28 -10.84
CA HIS A 733 10.43 -13.55 -11.44
C HIS A 733 9.31 -14.58 -11.68
N ALA A 734 8.10 -14.09 -11.93
CA ALA A 734 6.93 -14.92 -12.14
C ALA A 734 6.74 -15.22 -13.63
N ASN A 735 6.70 -16.49 -13.99
CA ASN A 735 6.49 -16.98 -15.35
C ASN A 735 7.60 -16.62 -16.35
N GLY A 736 8.71 -16.03 -15.89
CA GLY A 736 9.84 -15.64 -16.72
C GLY A 736 10.85 -14.77 -15.96
N ALA A 737 11.89 -14.33 -16.67
CA ALA A 737 12.96 -13.48 -16.12
C ALA A 737 13.57 -12.59 -17.22
N ASP A 738 12.91 -11.49 -17.52
CA ASP A 738 13.27 -10.50 -18.54
C ASP A 738 14.16 -9.35 -18.00
N GLY A 739 14.85 -9.59 -16.88
CA GLY A 739 15.78 -8.66 -16.24
C GLY A 739 15.10 -7.57 -15.39
N TYR A 740 15.88 -6.57 -14.97
CA TYR A 740 15.41 -5.39 -14.24
C TYR A 740 14.51 -4.50 -15.10
N ILE A 741 13.45 -3.99 -14.46
CA ILE A 741 12.55 -2.96 -15.01
C ILE A 741 12.64 -1.66 -14.19
N PRO A 742 13.77 -0.94 -14.24
CA PRO A 742 13.89 0.34 -13.55
C PRO A 742 12.85 1.35 -14.07
N PRO A 743 12.20 2.12 -13.18
CA PRO A 743 11.41 3.29 -13.59
C PRO A 743 12.24 4.25 -14.47
N PRO A 744 11.61 4.99 -15.42
CA PRO A 744 12.34 5.74 -16.44
C PRO A 744 13.40 6.71 -15.90
N GLU A 745 13.11 7.42 -14.81
CA GLU A 745 14.01 8.38 -14.19
C GLU A 745 15.28 7.73 -13.63
N GLN A 746 15.23 6.44 -13.29
CA GLN A 746 16.37 5.70 -12.77
C GLN A 746 17.47 5.53 -13.81
N HIS A 747 17.14 5.53 -15.12
CA HIS A 747 18.13 5.46 -16.20
C HIS A 747 19.04 6.69 -16.25
N ALA A 748 18.53 7.88 -15.90
CA ALA A 748 19.34 9.09 -15.78
C ALA A 748 20.31 9.05 -14.60
N LEU A 749 20.10 8.12 -13.64
CA LEU A 749 21.01 7.84 -12.53
C LEU A 749 22.03 6.73 -12.85
N GLY A 750 21.87 6.00 -13.95
CA GLY A 750 22.79 4.93 -14.37
C GLY A 750 22.91 3.76 -13.38
N GLY A 751 24.04 3.05 -13.42
CA GLY A 751 24.30 1.92 -12.54
C GLY A 751 23.77 0.56 -13.05
N TYR A 752 24.17 -0.52 -12.36
CA TYR A 752 24.01 -1.91 -12.79
C TYR A 752 22.62 -2.26 -13.34
N THR A 753 21.57 -1.88 -12.62
CA THR A 753 20.15 -2.16 -12.95
C THR A 753 19.64 -1.42 -14.19
N THR A 754 20.48 -0.59 -14.82
CA THR A 754 20.11 0.23 -15.98
C THR A 754 21.00 0.00 -17.19
N PHE A 755 22.11 -0.74 -17.06
CA PHE A 755 23.03 -0.99 -18.16
C PHE A 755 22.36 -1.86 -19.22
N ALA A 756 22.42 -1.45 -20.48
CA ALA A 756 21.84 -2.22 -21.58
C ALA A 756 22.52 -3.60 -21.68
N ALA A 757 21.87 -4.62 -21.14
CA ALA A 757 22.26 -6.03 -21.16
C ALA A 757 20.98 -6.86 -21.03
N PRO A 758 20.92 -8.16 -21.38
CA PRO A 758 19.72 -8.98 -21.20
C PRO A 758 19.11 -8.90 -19.80
N THR A 759 19.93 -8.69 -18.77
CA THR A 759 19.50 -8.52 -17.37
C THR A 759 18.92 -7.14 -17.04
N ALA A 760 18.98 -6.13 -17.91
CA ALA A 760 18.36 -4.80 -17.74
C ALA A 760 18.11 -4.16 -19.12
N GLY A 761 17.62 -4.99 -20.06
CA GLY A 761 17.79 -4.75 -21.50
C GLY A 761 16.59 -4.12 -22.16
N LEU A 762 15.43 -4.15 -21.51
CA LEU A 762 14.19 -3.61 -22.06
C LEU A 762 14.30 -2.10 -22.33
N GLU A 763 13.45 -1.60 -23.22
CA GLU A 763 13.34 -0.17 -23.52
C GLU A 763 13.01 0.68 -22.28
N VAL A 764 13.40 1.95 -22.28
CA VAL A 764 13.24 2.86 -21.12
C VAL A 764 11.78 2.98 -20.67
N GLY A 765 10.84 2.87 -21.61
CA GLY A 765 9.39 2.88 -21.34
C GLY A 765 8.80 1.54 -20.90
N ALA A 766 9.61 0.51 -20.65
CA ALA A 766 9.14 -0.82 -20.30
C ALA A 766 8.40 -0.86 -18.96
N GLU A 767 8.95 -0.23 -17.91
CA GLU A 767 8.32 -0.23 -16.57
C GLU A 767 6.91 0.37 -16.61
N PRO A 768 6.66 1.57 -17.18
CA PRO A 768 5.31 2.12 -17.24
C PRO A 768 4.34 1.24 -18.04
N ALA A 769 4.80 0.62 -19.14
CA ALA A 769 4.00 -0.27 -19.95
C ALA A 769 3.61 -1.54 -19.19
N ILE A 770 4.55 -2.13 -18.44
CA ILE A 770 4.34 -3.30 -17.60
C ILE A 770 3.37 -3.00 -16.46
N VAL A 771 3.60 -1.93 -15.69
CA VAL A 771 2.73 -1.51 -14.58
C VAL A 771 1.31 -1.25 -15.08
N THR A 772 1.16 -0.51 -16.18
CA THR A 772 -0.15 -0.24 -16.79
C THR A 772 -0.85 -1.54 -17.20
N ARG A 773 -0.12 -2.46 -17.85
CA ARG A 773 -0.71 -3.71 -18.33
C ARG A 773 -1.12 -4.63 -17.19
N VAL A 774 -0.31 -4.75 -16.14
CA VAL A 774 -0.65 -5.54 -14.93
C VAL A 774 -1.81 -4.90 -14.17
N GLY A 775 -1.86 -3.58 -14.03
CA GLY A 775 -3.00 -2.87 -13.44
C GLY A 775 -4.30 -3.15 -14.19
N ALA A 776 -4.25 -3.21 -15.53
CA ALA A 776 -5.41 -3.61 -16.34
C ALA A 776 -5.83 -5.07 -16.10
N LEU A 777 -4.88 -5.99 -15.89
CA LEU A 777 -5.19 -7.38 -15.53
C LEU A 777 -5.81 -7.47 -14.11
N LEU A 778 -5.32 -6.68 -13.16
CA LEU A 778 -5.92 -6.58 -11.81
C LEU A 778 -7.36 -6.05 -11.89
N ALA A 779 -7.61 -5.03 -12.71
CA ALA A 779 -8.94 -4.51 -12.97
C ALA A 779 -9.88 -5.55 -13.62
N GLU A 780 -9.35 -6.35 -14.54
CA GLU A 780 -10.06 -7.45 -15.18
C GLU A 780 -10.52 -8.50 -14.16
N VAL A 781 -9.61 -9.04 -13.35
CA VAL A 781 -9.95 -10.06 -12.34
C VAL A 781 -10.80 -9.51 -11.19
N ALA A 782 -10.67 -8.21 -10.88
CA ALA A 782 -11.51 -7.55 -9.88
C ALA A 782 -12.94 -7.30 -10.39
N GLY A 783 -13.13 -7.14 -11.70
CA GLY A 783 -14.38 -6.65 -12.28
C GLY A 783 -14.66 -5.18 -11.96
N ALA A 784 -13.62 -4.41 -11.67
CA ALA A 784 -13.69 -2.99 -11.29
C ALA A 784 -12.47 -2.24 -11.84
N PRO A 785 -12.62 -0.97 -12.24
CA PRO A 785 -11.48 -0.18 -12.68
C PRO A 785 -10.52 0.07 -11.52
N GLY A 786 -9.21 0.10 -11.81
CA GLY A 786 -8.24 0.64 -10.87
C GLY A 786 -8.47 2.13 -10.60
N HIS A 787 -7.72 2.67 -9.65
CA HIS A 787 -7.79 4.08 -9.29
C HIS A 787 -6.42 4.76 -9.41
N ALA A 788 -6.41 6.09 -9.34
CA ALA A 788 -5.15 6.81 -9.26
C ALA A 788 -4.42 6.47 -7.96
N MET A 789 -3.09 6.59 -7.98
CA MET A 789 -2.28 6.54 -6.76
C MET A 789 -2.84 7.55 -5.74
N PRO A 790 -3.14 7.12 -4.50
CA PRO A 790 -3.59 8.02 -3.45
C PRO A 790 -2.58 9.13 -3.24
N THR A 791 -3.06 10.37 -3.20
CA THR A 791 -2.23 11.49 -2.74
C THR A 791 -2.09 11.37 -1.22
N PRO A 792 -0.87 11.42 -0.66
CA PRO A 792 -0.68 11.40 0.79
C PRO A 792 -1.52 12.50 1.46
N GLU A 793 -2.39 12.14 2.39
CA GLU A 793 -3.18 13.11 3.15
C GLU A 793 -2.33 13.67 4.29
N ASN A 794 -2.09 14.98 4.31
CA ASN A 794 -1.42 15.65 5.43
C ASN A 794 -2.05 17.01 5.78
N GLY A 795 -1.93 17.39 7.06
CA GLY A 795 -2.43 18.68 7.56
C GLY A 795 -1.69 19.88 6.97
N TYR A 796 -0.45 19.70 6.49
CA TYR A 796 0.34 20.77 5.89
C TYR A 796 -0.27 21.27 4.58
N ALA A 797 -0.66 20.39 3.67
CA ALA A 797 -1.26 20.75 2.38
C ALA A 797 -2.55 21.57 2.57
N ALA A 798 -3.37 21.22 3.58
CA ALA A 798 -4.56 21.99 3.93
C ALA A 798 -4.22 23.41 4.43
N VAL A 799 -3.17 23.56 5.24
CA VAL A 799 -2.71 24.88 5.71
C VAL A 799 -2.09 25.69 4.57
N VAL A 800 -1.34 25.08 3.67
CA VAL A 800 -0.85 25.75 2.46
C VAL A 800 -2.02 26.26 1.63
N ALA A 801 -3.01 25.42 1.34
CA ALA A 801 -4.19 25.81 0.57
C ALA A 801 -4.95 26.99 1.21
N ALA A 802 -5.04 27.03 2.54
CA ALA A 802 -5.66 28.14 3.27
C ALA A 802 -4.95 29.50 3.08
N HIS A 803 -3.66 29.50 2.69
CA HIS A 803 -2.91 30.71 2.36
C HIS A 803 -3.00 31.09 0.86
N ALA A 804 -3.86 30.42 0.09
CA ALA A 804 -4.14 30.71 -1.32
C ALA A 804 -2.87 30.87 -2.18
N PRO A 805 -2.03 29.82 -2.31
CA PRO A 805 -0.82 29.87 -3.11
C PRO A 805 -1.15 30.14 -4.59
N LEU A 806 -0.18 30.74 -5.30
CA LEU A 806 -0.21 30.86 -6.76
C LEU A 806 0.11 29.53 -7.44
N ALA A 807 0.89 28.67 -6.79
CA ALA A 807 1.16 27.30 -7.20
C ALA A 807 1.59 26.47 -5.99
N HIS A 808 1.22 25.19 -5.94
CA HIS A 808 1.61 24.25 -4.90
C HIS A 808 1.85 22.87 -5.49
N TRP A 809 3.10 22.41 -5.43
CA TRP A 809 3.54 21.09 -5.86
C TRP A 809 3.87 20.24 -4.64
N PRO A 810 3.09 19.18 -4.33
CA PRO A 810 3.38 18.28 -3.23
C PRO A 810 4.73 17.56 -3.39
N LEU A 811 5.20 17.39 -4.63
CA LEU A 811 6.39 16.59 -4.99
C LEU A 811 6.23 15.12 -4.56
N ALA A 812 5.02 14.59 -4.78
CA ALA A 812 4.59 13.26 -4.38
C ALA A 812 4.43 12.31 -5.57
N GLU A 813 4.96 12.68 -6.74
CA GLU A 813 4.82 11.90 -7.96
C GLU A 813 5.53 10.57 -7.85
N ALA A 814 4.88 9.52 -8.36
CA ALA A 814 5.41 8.18 -8.46
C ALA A 814 5.91 7.82 -9.87
N THR A 815 5.65 8.68 -10.86
CA THR A 815 6.03 8.44 -12.25
C THR A 815 6.04 9.74 -13.05
N GLY A 816 6.63 9.69 -14.24
CA GLY A 816 6.60 10.77 -15.23
C GLY A 816 7.62 11.87 -14.96
N THR A 817 7.48 12.95 -15.74
CA THR A 817 8.41 14.09 -15.75
C THR A 817 7.73 15.40 -15.32
N SER A 818 6.50 15.34 -14.84
CA SER A 818 5.70 16.52 -14.48
C SER A 818 5.44 16.52 -12.98
N ALA A 819 5.59 17.67 -12.34
CA ALA A 819 5.20 17.90 -10.95
C ALA A 819 3.82 18.57 -10.95
N LEU A 820 2.81 17.95 -10.35
CA LEU A 820 1.43 18.40 -10.47
C LEU A 820 1.12 19.55 -9.50
N ASP A 821 0.52 20.63 -10.01
CA ASP A 821 0.05 21.75 -9.20
C ASP A 821 -1.35 21.46 -8.63
N VAL A 822 -1.44 21.40 -7.30
CA VAL A 822 -2.68 21.14 -6.56
C VAL A 822 -3.38 22.42 -6.09
N SER A 823 -2.86 23.61 -6.44
CA SER A 823 -3.50 24.90 -6.09
C SER A 823 -4.82 25.17 -6.83
N GLY A 824 -5.13 24.36 -7.85
CA GLY A 824 -6.28 24.55 -8.75
C GLY A 824 -6.00 25.51 -9.92
N ARG A 825 -4.76 26.01 -10.05
CA ARG A 825 -4.33 26.90 -11.14
C ARG A 825 -3.61 26.16 -12.27
N HIS A 826 -3.32 24.87 -12.08
CA HIS A 826 -2.70 23.98 -13.07
C HIS A 826 -1.35 24.49 -13.62
N MET A 827 -0.56 25.12 -12.74
CA MET A 827 0.80 25.59 -13.04
C MET A 827 1.79 24.42 -12.90
N ASP A 828 1.58 23.33 -13.63
CA ASP A 828 2.39 22.12 -13.51
C ASP A 828 3.88 22.39 -13.78
N GLY A 829 4.74 21.80 -12.95
CA GLY A 829 6.18 21.84 -13.14
C GLY A 829 6.69 20.72 -14.05
N THR A 830 7.93 20.85 -14.49
CA THR A 830 8.65 19.85 -15.27
C THR A 830 9.95 19.50 -14.57
N PHE A 831 10.16 18.21 -14.27
CA PHE A 831 11.47 17.70 -13.89
C PHE A 831 12.36 17.66 -15.12
N GLU A 832 13.42 18.45 -15.10
CA GLU A 832 14.28 18.62 -16.26
C GLU A 832 15.34 17.52 -16.33
N ASP A 833 15.41 16.86 -17.47
CA ASP A 833 16.53 16.01 -17.86
C ASP A 833 17.25 16.65 -19.06
N PRO A 834 18.39 17.34 -18.87
CA PRO A 834 19.17 17.91 -19.96
C PRO A 834 19.83 16.85 -20.87
N GLY A 835 19.58 15.56 -20.65
CA GLY A 835 20.06 14.47 -21.48
C GLY A 835 21.53 14.15 -21.22
N ALA A 836 22.39 14.38 -22.21
CA ALA A 836 23.76 13.84 -22.21
C ALA A 836 24.71 14.41 -21.14
N ASP A 837 24.39 15.56 -20.51
CA ASP A 837 25.16 16.03 -19.36
C ASP A 837 24.60 15.44 -18.07
N PHE A 838 25.06 14.22 -17.78
CA PHE A 838 24.71 13.52 -16.54
C PHE A 838 24.95 14.39 -15.32
N ARG A 839 25.90 15.34 -15.28
CA ARG A 839 26.17 16.12 -14.06
C ARG A 839 25.00 17.01 -13.61
N HIS A 840 24.16 17.45 -14.55
CA HIS A 840 23.03 18.37 -14.32
C HIS A 840 21.65 17.72 -14.48
N SER A 841 21.60 16.38 -14.61
CA SER A 841 20.37 15.60 -14.76
C SER A 841 20.06 14.76 -13.52
N GLY A 842 18.88 14.15 -13.48
CA GLY A 842 18.56 13.09 -12.53
C GLY A 842 17.83 13.53 -11.28
N TYR A 843 16.79 12.77 -10.99
CA TYR A 843 15.96 12.83 -9.80
C TYR A 843 15.46 11.41 -9.50
N ALA A 844 14.97 11.20 -8.29
CA ALA A 844 14.29 9.97 -7.89
C ALA A 844 12.95 10.32 -7.22
N LEU A 845 11.93 9.51 -7.52
CA LEU A 845 10.55 9.81 -7.20
C LEU A 845 10.04 9.03 -5.97
N TYR A 846 8.99 9.57 -5.36
CA TYR A 846 8.21 8.90 -4.30
C TYR A 846 9.00 8.48 -3.05
N LEU A 847 10.06 9.20 -2.69
CA LEU A 847 10.80 8.93 -1.45
C LEU A 847 10.02 9.40 -0.21
N PRO A 848 10.35 8.89 1.00
CA PRO A 848 9.76 9.39 2.23
C PRO A 848 9.99 10.91 2.42
N GLY A 849 8.90 11.63 2.69
CA GLY A 849 8.87 13.05 3.00
C GLY A 849 9.04 13.37 4.50
N PRO A 850 8.90 14.64 4.91
CA PRO A 850 9.14 15.09 6.29
C PRO A 850 8.07 14.68 7.31
N MET A 851 6.88 14.23 6.89
CA MET A 851 5.68 14.14 7.76
C MET A 851 5.26 12.71 8.15
N GLY A 852 6.18 11.74 8.30
CA GLY A 852 5.89 10.39 8.80
C GLY A 852 5.88 10.29 10.34
N ARG A 853 5.81 9.06 10.91
CA ARG A 853 6.04 8.81 12.35
C ARG A 853 7.43 9.30 12.77
N VAL A 854 7.54 10.58 13.13
CA VAL A 854 8.77 11.18 13.63
C VAL A 854 8.98 10.71 15.08
N PRO A 855 10.08 10.00 15.35
CA PRO A 855 10.96 10.52 16.39
C PRO A 855 12.34 10.85 15.82
N GLY A 856 12.50 12.13 15.49
CA GLY A 856 13.75 12.88 15.52
C GLY A 856 15.00 12.34 14.81
N VAL A 857 15.33 13.01 13.71
CA VAL A 857 16.72 13.47 13.46
C VAL A 857 17.80 12.42 13.10
N ASP A 858 17.48 11.14 12.91
CA ASP A 858 18.50 10.08 12.72
C ASP A 858 18.48 9.29 11.40
N GLY A 859 17.70 9.70 10.40
CA GLY A 859 17.72 9.06 9.09
C GLY A 859 16.98 7.72 9.02
N SER A 860 16.14 7.40 10.00
CA SER A 860 15.19 6.29 9.91
C SER A 860 14.16 6.53 8.79
N MET A 861 14.27 5.75 7.72
CA MET A 861 13.39 5.75 6.54
C MET A 861 12.15 4.90 6.83
N VAL A 862 11.07 5.47 7.36
CA VAL A 862 9.85 4.68 7.62
C VAL A 862 8.58 5.48 7.38
N ASP A 863 7.93 5.27 6.22
CA ASP A 863 6.49 4.97 6.11
C ASP A 863 6.06 4.71 4.65
N SER A 864 5.34 3.61 4.43
CA SER A 864 4.66 3.21 3.18
C SER A 864 3.20 3.66 3.15
N ARG A 865 2.58 3.96 4.30
CA ARG A 865 1.14 4.23 4.43
C ARG A 865 0.70 5.69 4.25
N GLY A 866 1.62 6.58 3.87
CA GLY A 866 1.24 7.78 3.12
C GLY A 866 0.92 9.03 3.91
N GLU A 867 1.78 9.48 4.81
CA GLU A 867 1.65 10.85 5.34
C GLU A 867 2.34 11.91 4.47
N SER A 868 3.52 11.65 3.86
CA SER A 868 4.16 12.59 2.93
C SER A 868 5.21 11.93 2.04
N ARG A 869 5.36 12.46 0.82
CA ARG A 869 6.33 12.00 -0.20
C ARG A 869 7.24 13.15 -0.64
N ALA A 870 8.37 12.79 -1.23
CA ALA A 870 9.38 13.73 -1.68
C ALA A 870 10.06 13.26 -2.97
N VAL A 871 10.59 14.23 -3.70
CA VAL A 871 11.51 14.01 -4.82
C VAL A 871 12.93 14.21 -4.35
N HIS A 872 13.82 13.28 -4.67
CA HIS A 872 15.26 13.39 -4.44
C HIS A 872 15.95 13.92 -5.70
N PHE A 873 16.41 15.17 -5.68
CA PHE A 873 17.23 15.75 -6.74
C PHE A 873 18.67 15.21 -6.68
N ALA A 874 19.18 14.72 -7.80
CA ALA A 874 20.55 14.20 -7.94
C ALA A 874 21.43 15.14 -8.78
N GLY A 875 21.28 16.45 -8.58
CA GLY A 875 21.86 17.50 -9.42
C GLY A 875 20.95 18.00 -10.54
N GLY A 876 19.82 17.31 -10.80
CA GLY A 876 18.72 17.81 -11.62
C GLY A 876 17.92 18.91 -10.93
N ARG A 877 16.87 19.41 -11.61
CA ARG A 877 15.98 20.46 -11.09
C ARG A 877 14.56 20.30 -11.63
N MET A 878 13.60 20.92 -10.96
CA MET A 878 12.25 21.16 -11.46
C MET A 878 12.16 22.61 -11.95
N SER A 879 11.45 22.86 -13.04
CA SER A 879 11.06 24.20 -13.50
C SER A 879 9.55 24.35 -13.60
N ALA A 880 9.05 25.56 -13.38
CA ALA A 880 7.65 25.90 -13.59
C ALA A 880 7.50 27.38 -13.99
N ILE A 881 6.36 27.72 -14.58
CA ILE A 881 5.98 29.11 -14.89
C ILE A 881 4.83 29.48 -13.95
N VAL A 882 5.00 30.55 -13.17
CA VAL A 882 3.96 31.08 -12.29
C VAL A 882 3.50 32.43 -12.85
N GLU A 883 2.47 32.40 -13.70
CA GLU A 883 2.04 33.55 -14.52
C GLU A 883 1.65 34.78 -13.68
N GLU A 884 1.10 34.58 -12.49
CA GLU A 884 0.67 35.66 -11.59
C GLU A 884 1.75 36.11 -10.58
N LEU A 885 3.00 35.64 -10.74
CA LEU A 885 4.08 35.97 -9.81
C LEU A 885 4.39 37.48 -9.82
N PRO A 886 4.20 38.22 -8.70
CA PRO A 886 4.39 39.67 -8.69
C PRO A 886 5.86 40.05 -8.86
N ALA A 887 6.11 41.24 -9.40
CA ALA A 887 7.47 41.67 -9.75
C ALA A 887 8.37 41.88 -8.53
N ASP A 888 7.84 42.45 -7.45
CA ASP A 888 8.59 42.94 -6.31
C ASP A 888 8.03 42.45 -4.96
N GLY A 889 7.12 41.48 -4.92
CA GLY A 889 6.53 40.98 -3.68
C GLY A 889 6.04 39.54 -3.77
N TYR A 890 6.74 38.58 -3.16
CA TYR A 890 6.32 37.19 -3.15
C TYR A 890 6.95 36.39 -2.00
N SER A 891 6.38 35.22 -1.71
CA SER A 891 6.97 34.24 -0.80
C SER A 891 7.05 32.85 -1.42
N VAL A 892 7.99 32.04 -0.96
CA VAL A 892 8.13 30.63 -1.34
C VAL A 892 8.32 29.81 -0.07
N ALA A 893 7.59 28.70 0.06
CA ALA A 893 7.72 27.76 1.18
C ALA A 893 7.92 26.33 0.67
N PHE A 894 8.84 25.58 1.27
CA PHE A 894 9.04 24.17 0.96
C PHE A 894 9.85 23.47 2.06
N TRP A 895 9.78 22.15 2.07
CA TRP A 895 10.66 21.31 2.87
C TRP A 895 11.87 20.87 2.05
N PHE A 896 13.04 20.80 2.69
CA PHE A 896 14.23 20.22 2.06
C PHE A 896 15.05 19.39 3.05
N TRP A 897 15.75 18.40 2.51
CA TRP A 897 16.66 17.51 3.20
C TRP A 897 17.96 17.45 2.42
N SER A 898 19.07 17.87 3.01
CA SER A 898 20.38 17.85 2.34
C SER A 898 21.00 16.46 2.45
N GLY A 899 21.30 15.84 1.30
CA GLY A 899 21.96 14.53 1.26
C GLY A 899 23.48 14.60 1.44
N LEU A 900 24.07 15.78 1.40
CA LEU A 900 25.52 15.96 1.51
C LEU A 900 25.96 15.83 2.97
N LEU A 901 26.96 15.00 3.26
CA LEU A 901 27.51 14.74 4.60
C LEU A 901 28.35 15.88 5.17
N ALA A 902 28.79 16.81 4.32
CA ALA A 902 29.47 18.02 4.74
C ALA A 902 29.18 19.15 3.75
N ASN A 903 28.95 20.36 4.27
CA ASN A 903 28.55 21.50 3.45
C ASN A 903 29.71 22.10 2.66
N ASP A 904 30.96 21.85 3.04
CA ASP A 904 32.18 22.45 2.48
C ASP A 904 32.79 21.64 1.31
N ARG A 905 32.11 20.61 0.82
CA ARG A 905 32.61 19.79 -0.30
C ARG A 905 32.51 20.47 -1.66
N ARG A 906 31.83 21.60 -1.77
CA ARG A 906 31.63 22.36 -3.02
C ARG A 906 31.65 23.84 -2.70
N PRO A 907 32.01 24.74 -3.66
CA PRO A 907 31.96 26.18 -3.43
C PRO A 907 30.57 26.67 -2.97
N VAL A 908 29.53 26.11 -3.58
CA VAL A 908 28.13 26.21 -3.16
C VAL A 908 27.63 24.79 -2.97
N THR A 909 27.11 24.47 -1.78
CA THR A 909 26.58 23.14 -1.44
C THR A 909 25.47 22.73 -2.42
N GLY A 910 24.54 23.64 -2.69
CA GLY A 910 23.53 23.54 -3.75
C GLY A 910 22.54 24.70 -3.71
N TYR A 911 21.92 25.02 -4.85
CA TYR A 911 20.81 25.98 -4.92
C TYR A 911 19.47 25.28 -4.71
N LEU A 912 18.64 25.83 -3.82
CA LEU A 912 17.35 25.26 -3.45
C LEU A 912 16.22 25.81 -4.31
N PHE A 913 16.16 27.14 -4.47
CA PHE A 913 15.14 27.84 -5.22
C PHE A 913 15.77 28.92 -6.11
N SER A 914 15.18 29.15 -7.28
CA SER A 914 15.53 30.29 -8.12
C SER A 914 14.32 30.90 -8.82
N ARG A 915 14.30 32.22 -8.94
CA ARG A 915 13.48 32.97 -9.88
C ARG A 915 14.39 33.60 -10.94
N GLY A 916 14.00 33.58 -12.21
CA GLY A 916 14.75 34.19 -13.32
C GLY A 916 14.62 33.38 -14.60
N ASP A 917 14.98 33.94 -15.75
CA ASP A 917 14.87 33.21 -17.01
C ASP A 917 15.98 32.15 -17.16
N GLY A 918 15.60 30.97 -17.66
CA GLY A 918 16.52 29.83 -17.79
C GLY A 918 17.71 30.13 -18.69
N GLY A 919 18.93 30.05 -18.13
CA GLY A 919 20.17 30.28 -18.87
C GLY A 919 20.43 31.74 -19.29
N ALA A 920 19.70 32.71 -18.73
CA ALA A 920 19.88 34.12 -19.06
C ALA A 920 21.30 34.64 -18.73
N PRO A 921 21.93 35.45 -19.60
CA PRO A 921 23.25 36.03 -19.33
C PRO A 921 23.25 36.88 -18.06
N GLY A 922 24.27 36.72 -17.22
CA GLY A 922 24.35 37.44 -15.94
C GLY A 922 23.40 36.91 -14.86
N VAL A 923 22.62 35.87 -15.18
CA VAL A 923 21.77 35.09 -14.26
C VAL A 923 20.93 35.98 -13.33
N PRO A 924 20.14 36.95 -13.86
CA PRO A 924 19.38 37.86 -13.02
C PRO A 924 18.21 37.13 -12.34
N GLY A 925 17.69 37.73 -11.28
CA GLY A 925 16.65 37.19 -10.42
C GLY A 925 17.16 36.83 -9.03
N ASP A 926 16.44 35.92 -8.36
CA ASP A 926 16.67 35.55 -6.97
C ASP A 926 17.12 34.11 -6.86
N HIS A 927 18.22 33.85 -6.16
CA HIS A 927 18.78 32.50 -6.01
C HIS A 927 19.06 32.18 -4.55
N VAL A 928 18.24 31.28 -3.98
CA VAL A 928 18.39 30.82 -2.59
C VAL A 928 19.23 29.54 -2.59
N GLY A 929 20.30 29.50 -1.81
CA GLY A 929 21.20 28.36 -1.75
C GLY A 929 21.83 28.13 -0.38
N ILE A 930 22.56 27.02 -0.27
CA ILE A 930 23.36 26.67 0.91
C ILE A 930 24.83 26.95 0.57
N ALA A 931 25.47 27.81 1.36
CA ALA A 931 26.85 28.20 1.17
C ALA A 931 27.80 27.02 1.44
N GLY A 932 28.88 26.92 0.67
CA GLY A 932 29.86 25.86 0.81
C GLY A 932 31.26 26.39 1.10
N SER A 933 32.28 25.87 0.41
CA SER A 933 33.69 26.23 0.64
C SER A 933 34.13 27.57 0.03
N TYR A 934 33.25 28.25 -0.72
CA TYR A 934 33.58 29.57 -1.25
C TYR A 934 33.94 30.56 -0.13
N GLY A 935 34.91 31.44 -0.37
CA GLY A 935 35.40 32.37 0.65
C GLY A 935 36.13 31.71 1.82
N GLY A 936 36.62 30.46 1.65
CA GLY A 936 37.34 29.71 2.69
C GLY A 936 36.44 28.93 3.64
N GLY A 937 35.15 28.79 3.34
CA GLY A 937 34.22 27.94 4.09
C GLY A 937 33.68 28.54 5.39
N ALA A 938 33.93 29.83 5.66
CA ALA A 938 33.47 30.50 6.88
C ALA A 938 31.94 30.46 7.04
N ASP A 939 31.20 30.46 5.93
CA ASP A 939 29.74 30.41 5.89
C ASP A 939 29.19 29.02 5.50
N ALA A 940 30.03 27.97 5.45
CA ALA A 940 29.60 26.65 5.00
C ALA A 940 28.38 26.15 5.79
N GLY A 941 27.32 25.76 5.06
CA GLY A 941 26.06 25.29 5.60
C GLY A 941 25.05 26.38 5.95
N ARG A 942 25.38 27.67 5.81
CA ARG A 942 24.41 28.76 6.00
C ARG A 942 23.60 28.99 4.74
N LEU A 943 22.35 29.40 4.91
CA LEU A 943 21.51 29.83 3.79
C LEU A 943 21.94 31.21 3.30
N PHE A 944 21.92 31.41 1.99
CA PHE A 944 22.18 32.70 1.36
C PHE A 944 21.18 32.98 0.23
N VAL A 945 21.05 34.26 -0.11
CA VAL A 945 20.35 34.74 -1.30
C VAL A 945 21.34 35.50 -2.18
N TYR A 946 21.37 35.17 -3.46
CA TYR A 946 22.20 35.81 -4.48
C TYR A 946 21.31 36.40 -5.57
N ASN A 947 21.60 37.61 -6.02
CA ASN A 947 20.76 38.34 -6.99
C ASN A 947 21.34 38.41 -8.41
N GLY A 948 22.13 37.40 -8.79
CA GLY A 948 22.70 37.28 -10.14
C GLY A 948 24.04 37.98 -10.32
N ASP A 949 24.77 37.60 -11.37
CA ASP A 949 26.13 38.07 -11.64
C ASP A 949 26.18 39.54 -12.08
N ALA A 950 25.08 40.05 -12.64
CA ALA A 950 24.97 41.46 -13.03
C ALA A 950 24.94 42.41 -11.81
N ALA A 951 24.22 42.02 -10.75
CA ALA A 951 24.16 42.79 -9.51
C ALA A 951 25.31 42.39 -8.56
N GLY A 952 25.68 41.10 -8.54
CA GLY A 952 26.83 40.56 -7.83
C GLY A 952 26.72 40.67 -6.31
N GLN A 953 25.52 40.70 -5.75
CA GLN A 953 25.30 40.87 -4.30
C GLN A 953 24.78 39.60 -3.65
N THR A 954 25.26 39.34 -2.44
CA THR A 954 24.89 38.17 -1.64
C THR A 954 24.48 38.62 -0.25
N PHE A 955 23.35 38.10 0.22
CA PHE A 955 22.94 38.13 1.62
C PHE A 955 23.14 36.74 2.22
N VAL A 956 23.88 36.62 3.32
CA VAL A 956 24.05 35.36 4.06
C VAL A 956 23.27 35.48 5.38
N ALA A 957 22.45 34.49 5.69
CA ALA A 957 21.70 34.44 6.94
C ALA A 957 22.65 34.42 8.15
N SER A 958 22.26 35.13 9.21
CA SER A 958 23.11 35.34 10.39
C SER A 958 23.19 34.14 11.34
N SER A 959 22.26 33.18 11.23
CA SER A 959 22.13 32.04 12.14
C SER A 959 21.68 30.75 11.42
N ALA A 960 21.93 29.61 12.06
CA ALA A 960 21.64 28.23 11.63
C ALA A 960 22.57 27.65 10.53
N VAL A 961 23.23 26.54 10.86
CA VAL A 961 24.03 25.74 9.93
C VAL A 961 23.21 24.49 9.59
N ILE A 962 22.83 24.35 8.33
CA ILE A 962 22.10 23.20 7.82
C ILE A 962 22.91 21.94 8.10
N GLN A 963 22.37 21.08 8.94
CA GLN A 963 22.96 19.77 9.16
C GLN A 963 22.57 18.83 8.01
N PRO A 964 23.54 18.05 7.49
CA PRO A 964 23.27 16.89 6.66
C PRO A 964 22.16 16.02 7.23
N TRP A 965 21.39 15.44 6.32
CA TRP A 965 20.47 14.34 6.60
C TRP A 965 19.33 14.69 7.58
N ARG A 966 18.98 15.97 7.67
CA ARG A 966 17.82 16.46 8.42
C ARG A 966 16.87 17.22 7.51
N TRP A 967 15.58 17.12 7.81
CA TRP A 967 14.54 17.93 7.19
C TRP A 967 14.52 19.32 7.79
N TYR A 968 14.35 20.32 6.93
CA TYR A 968 14.13 21.71 7.29
C TYR A 968 12.96 22.29 6.49
N HIS A 969 12.18 23.16 7.12
CA HIS A 969 11.17 23.96 6.45
C HIS A 969 11.73 25.34 6.16
N LEU A 970 11.73 25.75 4.90
CA LEU A 970 12.24 27.05 4.48
C LEU A 970 11.09 27.93 3.99
N VAL A 971 11.05 29.17 4.46
CA VAL A 971 10.26 30.24 3.84
C VAL A 971 11.18 31.38 3.41
N PHE A 972 11.14 31.72 2.13
CA PHE A 972 11.81 32.90 1.56
C PHE A 972 10.78 33.97 1.21
N VAL A 973 11.06 35.22 1.57
CA VAL A 973 10.18 36.36 1.29
C VAL A 973 10.97 37.47 0.61
N ARG A 974 10.44 37.97 -0.51
CA ARG A 974 10.93 39.11 -1.29
C ARG A 974 9.95 40.27 -1.13
N GLN A 975 10.43 41.45 -0.74
CA GLN A 975 9.65 42.69 -0.69
C GLN A 975 10.49 43.87 -1.18
N GLY A 976 10.37 44.23 -2.46
CA GLY A 976 11.24 45.19 -3.12
C GLY A 976 12.70 44.74 -3.04
N SER A 977 13.55 45.60 -2.46
CA SER A 977 14.95 45.26 -2.18
C SER A 977 15.14 44.46 -0.91
N GLU A 978 14.11 44.21 -0.10
CA GLU A 978 14.24 43.45 1.15
C GLU A 978 14.08 41.95 0.90
N VAL A 979 14.96 41.14 1.52
CA VAL A 979 14.82 39.69 1.65
C VAL A 979 14.68 39.29 3.10
N ARG A 980 13.87 38.26 3.35
CA ARG A 980 13.77 37.59 4.65
C ARG A 980 13.79 36.08 4.46
N LEU A 981 14.46 35.39 5.38
CA LEU A 981 14.52 33.92 5.43
C LEU A 981 14.00 33.44 6.79
N PHE A 982 13.11 32.45 6.75
CA PHE A 982 12.65 31.70 7.91
C PHE A 982 13.06 30.24 7.77
N LEU A 983 13.54 29.64 8.85
CA LEU A 983 13.89 28.22 8.92
C LEU A 983 13.16 27.59 10.10
N ASN A 984 12.45 26.49 9.87
CA ASN A 984 11.61 25.83 10.87
C ASN A 984 10.68 26.83 11.58
N GLY A 985 10.10 27.74 10.79
CA GLY A 985 9.18 28.78 11.26
C GLY A 985 9.82 30.00 11.93
N ALA A 986 11.13 30.03 12.21
CA ALA A 986 11.79 31.14 12.88
C ALA A 986 12.62 32.00 11.93
N ALA A 987 12.66 33.31 12.13
CA ALA A 987 13.48 34.21 11.32
C ALA A 987 14.98 33.96 11.54
N ILE A 988 15.73 33.70 10.47
CA ILE A 988 17.20 33.48 10.52
C ILE A 988 18.01 34.62 9.93
N GLY A 989 17.34 35.59 9.29
CA GLY A 989 17.96 36.83 8.85
C GLY A 989 17.12 37.62 7.85
N ALA A 990 17.42 38.91 7.76
CA ALA A 990 16.89 39.84 6.78
C ALA A 990 18.01 40.69 6.18
N GLY A 991 17.89 41.07 4.91
CA GLY A 991 18.90 41.85 4.21
C GLY A 991 18.33 42.71 3.08
N SER A 992 19.12 43.67 2.62
CA SER A 992 18.80 44.46 1.44
C SER A 992 19.56 43.94 0.23
N LEU A 993 18.86 43.34 -0.72
CA LEU A 993 19.35 42.90 -2.03
C LEU A 993 18.47 43.53 -3.13
N PRO A 994 19.03 44.37 -4.01
CA PRO A 994 18.28 44.97 -5.10
C PRO A 994 17.76 43.88 -6.05
N LEU A 995 16.55 44.11 -6.56
CA LEU A 995 15.92 43.26 -7.56
C LEU A 995 16.68 43.40 -8.89
N SER A 996 17.26 42.30 -9.37
CA SER A 996 18.00 42.29 -10.64
C SER A 996 17.11 41.94 -11.85
N ASP A 997 16.04 41.17 -11.63
CA ASP A 997 14.94 40.96 -12.58
C ASP A 997 13.66 40.54 -11.86
N GLY A 998 12.64 41.41 -11.89
CA GLY A 998 11.29 41.12 -11.40
C GLY A 998 10.29 40.77 -12.50
N SER A 999 10.71 40.71 -13.76
CA SER A 999 9.80 40.42 -14.87
C SER A 999 9.64 38.93 -15.14
N SER A 1000 10.61 38.11 -14.71
CA SER A 1000 10.53 36.67 -14.92
C SER A 1000 9.45 36.00 -14.05
N HIS A 1001 8.67 35.14 -14.70
CA HIS A 1001 7.67 34.24 -14.11
C HIS A 1001 8.22 32.82 -13.92
N SER A 1002 9.44 32.57 -14.37
CA SER A 1002 10.08 31.26 -14.30
C SER A 1002 10.63 31.02 -12.90
N VAL A 1003 10.28 29.86 -12.33
CA VAL A 1003 10.80 29.39 -11.04
C VAL A 1003 11.47 28.03 -11.21
N PHE A 1004 12.50 27.78 -10.40
CA PHE A 1004 13.24 26.54 -10.37
C PHE A 1004 13.43 26.04 -8.94
N PHE A 1005 13.31 24.73 -8.76
CA PHE A 1005 13.64 24.04 -7.51
C PHE A 1005 14.76 23.03 -7.77
N GLY A 1006 15.77 23.01 -6.91
CA GLY A 1006 16.88 22.06 -6.99
C GLY A 1006 18.11 22.51 -7.81
N ALA A 1007 18.11 23.68 -8.43
CA ALA A 1007 19.32 24.31 -8.99
C ALA A 1007 19.13 25.80 -9.26
N ARG A 1008 20.23 26.51 -9.61
CA ARG A 1008 20.16 27.89 -10.12
C ARG A 1008 19.45 27.93 -11.49
N SER A 1009 18.97 29.10 -11.92
CA SER A 1009 18.27 29.28 -13.20
C SER A 1009 19.14 28.92 -14.43
N ASP A 1010 20.47 28.89 -14.30
CA ASP A 1010 21.44 28.44 -15.31
C ASP A 1010 21.99 27.02 -15.06
N ARG A 1011 21.38 26.24 -14.14
CA ARG A 1011 21.82 24.91 -13.69
C ARG A 1011 23.13 24.87 -12.89
N PHE A 1012 23.71 26.03 -12.56
CA PHE A 1012 24.89 26.06 -11.72
C PHE A 1012 24.57 25.51 -10.31
N SER A 1013 25.49 24.69 -9.81
CA SER A 1013 25.44 24.02 -8.51
C SER A 1013 24.08 23.41 -8.13
N GLY A 1014 23.66 22.38 -8.89
CA GLY A 1014 22.46 21.60 -8.58
C GLY A 1014 22.51 20.96 -7.19
N PHE A 1015 21.36 20.88 -6.54
CA PHE A 1015 21.14 20.32 -5.22
C PHE A 1015 21.19 18.80 -5.24
N SER A 1016 21.69 18.22 -4.16
CA SER A 1016 21.70 16.78 -3.91
C SER A 1016 20.99 16.51 -2.60
N GLY A 1017 19.72 16.12 -2.69
CA GLY A 1017 18.86 16.01 -1.53
C GLY A 1017 17.38 15.99 -1.91
N ARG A 1018 16.51 15.93 -0.92
CA ARG A 1018 15.05 15.79 -1.11
C ARG A 1018 14.34 17.10 -0.94
N MET A 1019 13.21 17.26 -1.64
CA MET A 1019 12.26 18.34 -1.42
C MET A 1019 10.83 17.81 -1.40
N SER A 1020 9.97 18.49 -0.66
CA SER A 1020 8.55 18.17 -0.51
C SER A 1020 7.73 19.46 -0.32
N GLU A 1021 6.48 19.44 -0.76
CA GLU A 1021 5.48 20.50 -0.54
C GLU A 1021 5.95 21.91 -0.94
N ALA A 1022 6.39 22.08 -2.18
CA ALA A 1022 6.84 23.36 -2.72
C ALA A 1022 5.65 24.26 -3.08
N ALA A 1023 5.58 25.45 -2.48
CA ALA A 1023 4.50 26.41 -2.71
C ALA A 1023 5.04 27.83 -2.96
N VAL A 1024 4.40 28.54 -3.89
CA VAL A 1024 4.70 29.94 -4.24
C VAL A 1024 3.48 30.79 -3.93
N PHE A 1025 3.68 31.90 -3.22
CA PHE A 1025 2.61 32.80 -2.78
C PHE A 1025 2.82 34.19 -3.36
N GLY A 1026 1.74 34.83 -3.80
CA GLY A 1026 1.72 36.27 -4.10
C GLY A 1026 1.69 37.14 -2.83
N ALA A 1027 1.41 36.52 -1.68
CA ALA A 1027 1.43 37.18 -0.37
C ALA A 1027 2.84 37.18 0.26
N LEU A 1028 3.08 38.14 1.16
CA LEU A 1028 4.30 38.25 1.95
C LEU A 1028 4.08 37.56 3.31
N LEU A 1029 4.61 36.35 3.48
CA LEU A 1029 4.42 35.58 4.70
C LEU A 1029 5.19 36.21 5.86
N ALA A 1030 4.50 36.42 6.98
CA ALA A 1030 5.09 36.84 8.24
C ALA A 1030 5.65 35.65 9.03
N GLU A 1031 6.43 35.93 10.09
CA GLU A 1031 7.01 34.90 10.95
C GLU A 1031 5.96 33.97 11.56
N GLY A 1032 4.82 34.52 11.99
CA GLY A 1032 3.72 33.73 12.54
C GLY A 1032 3.12 32.74 11.53
N GLU A 1033 3.04 33.11 10.25
CA GLU A 1033 2.54 32.26 9.17
C GLU A 1033 3.57 31.20 8.77
N ALA A 1034 4.86 31.58 8.69
CA ALA A 1034 5.95 30.62 8.50
C ALA A 1034 5.98 29.57 9.63
N CYS A 1035 5.77 30.01 10.87
CA CYS A 1035 5.67 29.15 12.04
C CYS A 1035 4.42 28.25 12.00
N ALA A 1036 3.27 28.78 11.55
CA ALA A 1036 2.06 27.99 11.37
C ALA A 1036 2.23 26.88 10.31
N LEU A 1037 2.83 27.22 9.16
CA LEU A 1037 3.17 26.24 8.11
C LEU A 1037 4.09 25.15 8.64
N TYR A 1038 5.16 25.51 9.35
CA TYR A 1038 6.07 24.53 9.96
C TYR A 1038 5.34 23.59 10.94
N ARG A 1039 4.49 24.13 11.82
CA ARG A 1039 3.73 23.33 12.80
C ARG A 1039 2.71 22.39 12.16
N ALA A 1040 2.15 22.76 11.01
CA ALA A 1040 1.14 21.97 10.31
C ALA A 1040 1.65 20.61 9.83
N ALA A 1041 2.97 20.41 9.76
CA ALA A 1041 3.59 19.14 9.43
C ALA A 1041 3.59 18.11 10.58
N PHE A 1042 3.22 18.52 11.80
CA PHE A 1042 3.23 17.65 12.98
C PHE A 1042 1.80 17.25 13.37
N ARG A 1043 1.61 15.96 13.71
CA ARG A 1043 0.31 15.43 14.17
C ARG A 1043 -0.23 16.15 15.42
N SER A 1044 0.67 16.62 16.28
CA SER A 1044 0.36 17.43 17.47
C SER A 1044 1.07 18.79 17.35
N PRO A 1045 0.45 19.76 16.65
CA PRO A 1045 1.08 21.07 16.42
C PRO A 1045 1.20 21.91 17.71
N ASP A 1046 0.36 21.65 18.70
CA ASP A 1046 0.39 22.31 20.00
C ASP A 1046 1.66 21.94 20.78
N GLY A 1047 2.48 22.95 21.09
CA GLY A 1047 3.73 22.78 21.83
C GLY A 1047 4.99 22.62 20.96
N VAL A 1048 4.86 22.52 19.63
CA VAL A 1048 6.02 22.55 18.73
C VAL A 1048 6.60 23.97 18.67
N ALA A 1049 7.83 24.13 19.15
CA ALA A 1049 8.53 25.41 19.08
C ALA A 1049 9.03 25.68 17.66
N CYS A 1050 8.95 26.93 17.22
CA CYS A 1050 9.58 27.37 15.97
C CYS A 1050 11.05 27.72 16.25
N GLY A 1051 11.97 27.31 15.38
CA GLY A 1051 13.41 27.56 15.53
C GLY A 1051 14.24 26.50 16.28
N GLY A 1052 13.87 25.21 16.17
CA GLY A 1052 14.64 24.06 16.69
C GLY A 1052 15.46 23.35 15.61
#